data_AF-A0A383W3L6-F1
#
_entry.id   AF-A0A383W3L6-F1
#
_cell.length_a   1.000
_cell.length_b   1.000
_cell.length_c   1.000
_cell.angle_alpha   90.00
_cell.angle_beta   90.00
_cell.angle_gamma   90.00
#
_symmetry.space_group_name_H-M   'P 1'
#
loop_
_entity.id
_entity.type
_entity.pdbx_description
1 polymer ?
#
loop_
_entity_poly.entity_id
_entity_poly.type
_entity_poly.pdbx_seq_one_letter_code
_entity_poly.pdbx_strand_id
1 'polypeptide(L)'
;MPQRTWMYWILFLLLVALKLPPASSSRTLPGTGTAVPLLTLAVQRHTGAAAQVFVSRHGGRSDSGSSSSSSSSSILGRQLLQAWACSKQCAPGSCLLSNYGQLRCYTCLNGFEPTVQGSCGCPAGRYPVDSLGTVTCVRCPAGSWCPGGTDAAGSGINSCSNGLTSKQGAKTTAQCVNPPGFYYSAATAAAVQCPPNTYSTGFGWQSSCASCPGGLMTLPADIGPYTSAAACRLKPGYYLRSWQPVVCNQGSWNAGLNRVATCTPCAANVTTAGPGATSAADCRYPVKGYEAVTVAVSGEITAVRPCRQNAYCPGDVTAPGYTACPRGMWTKSGGRTAQNECFTPPGYFLPADGTSNITKCTTGVNGAYKSGWGSDAACTVCGPGIYSAAATNVTVYNPVTDTSTPDYVASDVSACFVYPGMGMAHQLRRVGNGYQFVGAKCNRVEGINQHSTFGYTTYTRGLTVRPCRRCAGVPIGSGPIGGATGCAIPAGYAAVGYNGSVFFSTGFVWARVKNVTLCPTGFYCVGGDPTTDAAAQPAACGTGTTTAVAGASDASQCNACIDANAEYTGGSCRCKAGYIAVNSVCTACAEGSYAAAGALQCTQCNAGQYAAQASASCLACIGNTYSGSGAALCSSCPANAVAIAGNTACQCSYGYEAAPGTSFVLSNLTCQACTGSTYTANGVAECTACPAHTTVLSNHTGCDFRQHCVSMQLWL
;
A
#
# COMPACT_ATOMS: atom_id res chain seq x y z
N MET A 1 32.09 -7.63 9.58
CA MET A 1 32.93 -8.77 9.98
C MET A 1 32.65 -9.10 11.45
N PRO A 2 32.72 -10.36 11.92
CA PRO A 2 32.70 -11.62 11.18
C PRO A 2 31.84 -12.78 11.81
N GLN A 3 31.50 -13.78 10.99
CA GLN A 3 31.55 -15.25 11.26
C GLN A 3 30.59 -16.00 12.23
N ARG A 4 30.35 -17.28 11.84
CA ARG A 4 29.69 -18.43 12.53
C ARG A 4 28.15 -18.43 12.64
N THR A 5 27.41 -19.54 12.44
CA THR A 5 27.77 -20.95 12.15
C THR A 5 26.66 -21.70 11.37
N TRP A 6 27.00 -22.82 10.71
CA TRP A 6 26.07 -23.74 10.01
C TRP A 6 25.42 -24.75 10.98
N MET A 7 24.26 -25.36 10.62
CA MET A 7 24.14 -26.83 10.44
C MET A 7 22.72 -27.36 10.12
N TYR A 8 22.68 -28.32 9.18
CA TYR A 8 21.72 -29.41 8.89
C TYR A 8 20.19 -29.23 8.97
N TRP A 9 19.49 -29.67 7.91
CA TRP A 9 18.59 -30.85 7.93
C TRP A 9 18.52 -31.47 6.51
N ILE A 10 18.39 -32.80 6.42
CA ILE A 10 18.46 -33.60 5.18
C ILE A 10 17.12 -34.35 4.94
N LEU A 11 16.74 -34.46 3.65
CA LEU A 11 15.72 -35.32 3.01
C LEU A 11 14.69 -36.06 3.87
N PHE A 12 13.40 -35.98 3.48
CA PHE A 12 12.65 -37.16 3.01
C PHE A 12 11.42 -36.81 2.15
N LEU A 13 10.98 -37.77 1.34
CA LEU A 13 9.85 -37.72 0.39
C LEU A 13 8.70 -38.64 0.91
N LEU A 14 7.53 -38.89 0.30
CA LEU A 14 6.89 -38.58 -1.01
C LEU A 14 5.36 -38.83 -0.83
N LEU A 15 4.53 -38.47 -1.82
CA LEU A 15 3.10 -38.89 -1.99
C LEU A 15 2.07 -38.19 -1.06
N VAL A 16 0.78 -38.03 -1.41
CA VAL A 16 -0.08 -38.59 -2.48
C VAL A 16 -0.93 -37.49 -3.14
N ALA A 17 -1.21 -37.60 -4.44
CA ALA A 17 -2.28 -36.85 -5.11
C ALA A 17 -3.39 -37.80 -5.62
N LEU A 18 -4.61 -37.67 -5.09
CA LEU A 18 -5.88 -38.28 -5.57
C LEU A 18 -7.04 -37.37 -5.07
N LYS A 19 -7.85 -36.67 -5.89
CA LYS A 19 -8.93 -37.03 -6.86
C LYS A 19 -10.34 -37.21 -6.24
N LEU A 20 -11.33 -36.51 -6.84
CA LEU A 20 -12.81 -36.71 -6.78
C LEU A 20 -13.54 -36.25 -5.49
N PRO A 21 -14.91 -36.18 -5.40
CA PRO A 21 -16.02 -36.36 -6.39
C PRO A 21 -17.05 -35.17 -6.34
N PRO A 22 -18.40 -35.26 -6.58
CA PRO A 22 -19.28 -36.16 -7.38
C PRO A 22 -20.26 -35.44 -8.37
N ALA A 23 -21.12 -36.26 -9.00
CA ALA A 23 -22.14 -36.01 -10.03
C ALA A 23 -23.46 -35.27 -9.66
N SER A 24 -24.18 -34.81 -10.69
CA SER A 24 -25.67 -34.76 -10.90
C SER A 24 -25.94 -33.96 -12.21
N SER A 25 -26.78 -34.31 -13.22
CA SER A 25 -28.07 -35.03 -13.36
C SER A 25 -29.23 -34.39 -12.59
N SER A 26 -30.36 -33.94 -13.18
CA SER A 26 -30.88 -34.04 -14.56
C SER A 26 -32.15 -33.16 -14.75
N ARG A 27 -32.67 -33.03 -16.00
CA ARG A 27 -34.02 -32.52 -16.40
C ARG A 27 -34.24 -30.97 -16.26
N THR A 28 -34.99 -30.27 -17.13
CA THR A 28 -35.77 -30.68 -18.34
C THR A 28 -35.92 -29.51 -19.36
N LEU A 29 -35.86 -29.84 -20.66
CA LEU A 29 -36.49 -29.14 -21.81
C LEU A 29 -38.01 -29.45 -21.85
N PRO A 30 -38.87 -28.98 -22.80
CA PRO A 30 -38.65 -28.30 -24.10
C PRO A 30 -39.52 -27.01 -24.29
N GLY A 31 -39.65 -26.36 -25.47
CA GLY A 31 -39.20 -26.66 -26.84
C GLY A 31 -39.20 -25.41 -27.74
N THR A 32 -38.49 -25.41 -28.87
CA THR A 32 -39.00 -25.74 -30.24
C THR A 32 -40.02 -24.74 -30.80
N GLY A 33 -39.82 -24.10 -31.95
CA GLY A 33 -38.67 -24.15 -32.86
C GLY A 33 -38.86 -23.31 -34.13
N THR A 34 -37.82 -23.30 -34.97
CA THR A 34 -37.85 -23.21 -36.46
C THR A 34 -39.03 -22.50 -37.17
N ALA A 35 -38.76 -21.40 -37.88
CA ALA A 35 -38.90 -21.34 -39.34
C ALA A 35 -38.57 -19.96 -39.94
N VAL A 36 -37.72 -19.97 -40.97
CA VAL A 36 -37.74 -19.06 -42.14
C VAL A 36 -38.60 -19.81 -43.17
N PRO A 37 -39.59 -19.22 -43.90
CA PRO A 37 -39.24 -18.46 -45.11
C PRO A 37 -40.26 -17.47 -45.75
N LEU A 38 -39.75 -16.80 -46.81
CA LEU A 38 -40.41 -16.48 -48.10
C LEU A 38 -41.31 -15.23 -48.32
N LEU A 39 -41.16 -14.76 -49.57
CA LEU A 39 -41.74 -13.65 -50.31
C LEU A 39 -43.28 -13.64 -50.45
N THR A 40 -43.85 -12.42 -50.49
CA THR A 40 -44.86 -11.93 -51.47
C THR A 40 -44.72 -10.38 -51.50
N LEU A 41 -44.53 -9.62 -52.60
CA LEU A 41 -45.16 -9.53 -53.93
C LEU A 41 -46.60 -8.95 -53.95
N ALA A 42 -46.69 -7.62 -54.12
CA ALA A 42 -47.83 -6.83 -54.63
C ALA A 42 -47.24 -5.51 -55.18
N VAL A 43 -47.09 -5.29 -56.49
CA VAL A 43 -48.08 -4.96 -57.55
C VAL A 43 -48.67 -3.54 -57.44
N GLN A 44 -48.62 -2.83 -58.57
CA GLN A 44 -48.81 -1.38 -58.76
C GLN A 44 -50.25 -0.88 -58.66
N ARG A 45 -50.44 0.45 -58.48
CA ARG A 45 -51.02 1.32 -59.55
C ARG A 45 -50.80 2.83 -59.33
N HIS A 46 -50.93 3.58 -60.43
CA HIS A 46 -50.68 5.03 -60.58
C HIS A 46 -51.89 5.92 -60.27
N THR A 47 -51.62 7.14 -59.79
CA THR A 47 -52.10 8.48 -60.26
C THR A 47 -51.26 9.54 -59.50
N GLY A 48 -51.02 10.79 -59.94
CA GLY A 48 -51.35 11.51 -61.17
C GLY A 48 -51.49 13.03 -60.89
N ALA A 49 -50.89 13.90 -61.72
CA ALA A 49 -50.90 15.38 -61.65
C ALA A 49 -50.06 16.02 -60.49
N ALA A 50 -49.58 17.29 -60.56
CA ALA A 50 -49.93 18.38 -61.48
C ALA A 50 -48.79 19.41 -61.73
N ALA A 51 -49.09 20.36 -62.63
CA ALA A 51 -48.57 21.73 -62.74
C ALA A 51 -47.15 22.02 -63.31
N GLN A 52 -47.14 22.51 -64.55
CA GLN A 52 -46.23 23.54 -65.04
C GLN A 52 -47.07 24.69 -65.60
N VAL A 53 -46.77 25.92 -65.20
CA VAL A 53 -47.47 27.15 -65.65
C VAL A 53 -46.54 27.90 -66.60
N PHE A 54 -47.03 28.24 -67.79
CA PHE A 54 -46.36 29.18 -68.68
C PHE A 54 -47.36 30.21 -69.21
N VAL A 55 -46.94 31.47 -69.25
CA VAL A 55 -47.80 32.64 -69.44
C VAL A 55 -47.31 33.46 -70.63
N SER A 56 -48.18 33.59 -71.66
CA SER A 56 -48.26 34.72 -72.61
C SER A 56 -47.03 35.02 -73.50
N ARG A 57 -47.09 35.81 -74.60
CA ARG A 57 -48.15 36.68 -75.16
C ARG A 57 -47.93 36.88 -76.67
N HIS A 58 -48.99 37.17 -77.43
CA HIS A 58 -48.89 37.70 -78.80
C HIS A 58 -49.27 39.20 -78.82
N GLY A 59 -48.62 39.98 -79.69
CA GLY A 59 -49.20 41.15 -80.40
C GLY A 59 -49.21 42.52 -79.71
N GLY A 60 -48.65 43.53 -80.40
CA GLY A 60 -48.82 44.97 -80.09
C GLY A 60 -47.87 45.89 -80.89
N ARG A 61 -48.43 46.84 -81.66
CA ARG A 61 -47.72 47.93 -82.39
C ARG A 61 -47.20 49.02 -81.40
N SER A 62 -46.27 49.94 -81.69
CA SER A 62 -46.24 50.92 -82.79
C SER A 62 -44.90 51.70 -82.92
N ASP A 63 -44.59 52.09 -84.16
CA ASP A 63 -43.95 53.32 -84.69
C ASP A 63 -42.78 54.06 -84.00
N SER A 64 -41.71 54.23 -84.81
CA SER A 64 -40.80 55.38 -85.01
C SER A 64 -39.32 54.94 -85.04
N GLY A 65 -38.45 55.43 -85.93
CA GLY A 65 -38.61 56.30 -87.10
C GLY A 65 -37.24 56.74 -87.66
N SER A 66 -37.19 57.05 -88.97
CA SER A 66 -36.11 57.79 -89.67
C SER A 66 -34.84 57.02 -90.14
N SER A 67 -34.64 57.05 -91.48
CA SER A 67 -33.38 57.31 -92.25
C SER A 67 -32.07 56.59 -91.85
N SER A 68 -31.20 56.10 -92.74
CA SER A 68 -30.92 56.31 -94.18
C SER A 68 -29.77 55.32 -94.56
N SER A 69 -29.35 55.05 -95.80
CA SER A 69 -29.64 55.56 -97.14
C SER A 69 -29.18 54.54 -98.19
N SER A 70 -29.74 54.64 -99.39
CA SER A 70 -29.39 53.90 -100.60
C SER A 70 -27.89 53.88 -100.94
N SER A 71 -27.40 52.78 -101.53
CA SER A 71 -26.19 52.75 -102.37
C SER A 71 -26.27 51.63 -103.39
N SER A 72 -27.19 51.77 -104.34
CA SER A 72 -27.18 51.02 -105.59
C SER A 72 -25.97 51.45 -106.41
N SER A 73 -25.04 50.53 -106.68
CA SER A 73 -23.86 50.80 -107.53
C SER A 73 -23.74 49.77 -108.65
N SER A 74 -24.71 49.83 -109.56
CA SER A 74 -24.66 49.18 -110.87
C SER A 74 -23.82 50.01 -111.84
N ILE A 75 -22.50 49.77 -111.92
CA ILE A 75 -21.66 50.39 -112.96
C ILE A 75 -20.62 49.39 -113.50
N LEU A 76 -20.41 49.46 -114.81
CA LEU A 76 -19.32 48.86 -115.60
C LEU A 76 -19.36 47.33 -115.82
N GLY A 77 -20.26 46.94 -116.71
CA GLY A 77 -19.83 46.03 -117.76
C GLY A 77 -18.76 46.72 -118.63
N ARG A 78 -17.50 46.30 -118.48
CA ARG A 78 -16.44 46.38 -119.51
C ARG A 78 -15.54 45.16 -119.37
N GLN A 79 -15.63 44.27 -120.35
CA GLN A 79 -14.71 43.14 -120.47
C GLN A 79 -13.30 43.69 -120.71
N LEU A 80 -12.36 43.39 -119.80
CA LEU A 80 -10.93 43.37 -120.10
C LEU A 80 -10.35 42.07 -119.56
N LEU A 81 -10.13 41.15 -120.49
CA LEU A 81 -9.31 39.94 -120.45
C LEU A 81 -8.57 39.69 -119.12
N GLN A 82 -9.20 38.96 -118.19
CA GLN A 82 -8.44 38.20 -117.20
C GLN A 82 -7.78 37.03 -117.94
N ALA A 83 -6.48 37.13 -118.18
CA ALA A 83 -5.68 35.98 -118.59
C ALA A 83 -5.74 34.95 -117.46
N TRP A 84 -6.43 33.84 -117.68
CA TRP A 84 -6.41 32.72 -116.76
C TRP A 84 -4.97 32.18 -116.72
N ALA A 85 -4.30 32.38 -115.59
CA ALA A 85 -2.98 31.82 -115.33
C ALA A 85 -3.16 30.59 -114.43
N CYS A 86 -2.36 29.54 -114.67
CA CYS A 86 -2.37 28.40 -113.76
C CYS A 86 -1.76 28.78 -112.40
N SER A 87 -2.22 28.14 -111.33
CA SER A 87 -1.67 28.33 -109.99
C SER A 87 -0.17 28.10 -109.96
N LYS A 88 0.60 28.99 -109.31
CA LYS A 88 2.08 28.93 -109.27
C LYS A 88 2.63 27.63 -108.66
N GLN A 89 1.79 26.90 -107.95
CA GLN A 89 2.06 25.65 -107.23
C GLN A 89 1.70 24.39 -108.05
N CYS A 90 1.32 24.57 -109.33
CA CYS A 90 1.08 23.49 -110.28
C CYS A 90 2.41 22.88 -110.75
N ALA A 91 2.47 21.55 -110.89
CA ALA A 91 3.66 20.92 -111.45
C ALA A 91 3.82 21.27 -112.95
N PRO A 92 5.07 21.42 -113.47
CA PRO A 92 5.30 21.69 -114.88
C PRO A 92 4.56 20.70 -115.80
N GLY A 93 3.95 21.21 -116.88
CA GLY A 93 3.18 20.41 -117.84
C GLY A 93 1.83 19.87 -117.34
N SER A 94 1.44 20.15 -116.09
CA SER A 94 0.25 19.53 -115.46
C SER A 94 -1.01 20.39 -115.48
N CYS A 95 -0.98 21.51 -116.20
CA CYS A 95 -2.11 22.43 -116.33
C CYS A 95 -2.78 22.28 -117.69
N LEU A 96 -4.07 21.93 -117.70
CA LEU A 96 -4.85 21.67 -118.90
C LEU A 96 -6.18 22.44 -118.85
N LEU A 97 -6.73 22.76 -120.03
CA LEU A 97 -8.02 23.45 -120.12
C LEU A 97 -9.16 22.44 -119.86
N SER A 98 -10.07 22.77 -118.93
CA SER A 98 -11.29 22.01 -118.66
C SER A 98 -12.29 22.15 -119.81
N ASN A 99 -13.17 21.16 -119.98
CA ASN A 99 -14.29 21.21 -120.94
C ASN A 99 -15.26 22.38 -120.70
N TYR A 100 -15.18 23.03 -119.53
CA TYR A 100 -15.92 24.25 -119.18
C TYR A 100 -15.07 25.54 -119.30
N GLY A 101 -13.98 25.50 -120.08
CA GLY A 101 -13.08 26.62 -120.35
C GLY A 101 -12.04 26.94 -119.27
N GLN A 102 -12.29 26.60 -118.01
CA GLN A 102 -11.39 26.93 -116.90
C GLN A 102 -10.07 26.14 -116.96
N LEU A 103 -8.92 26.79 -116.76
CA LEU A 103 -7.64 26.09 -116.56
C LEU A 103 -7.66 25.29 -115.25
N ARG A 104 -7.23 24.03 -115.32
CA ARG A 104 -7.12 23.14 -114.16
C ARG A 104 -5.77 22.46 -114.12
N CYS A 105 -5.14 22.49 -112.95
CA CYS A 105 -3.97 21.70 -112.64
C CYS A 105 -4.37 20.31 -112.11
N TYR A 106 -3.76 19.26 -112.68
CA TYR A 106 -4.06 17.87 -112.35
C TYR A 106 -3.04 17.23 -111.39
N THR A 107 -1.79 17.70 -111.37
CA THR A 107 -0.78 17.30 -110.37
C THR A 107 -0.04 18.51 -109.82
N CYS A 108 0.08 18.56 -108.50
CA CYS A 108 0.63 19.70 -107.76
C CYS A 108 2.05 19.43 -107.27
N LEU A 109 2.78 20.49 -106.91
CA LEU A 109 4.08 20.35 -106.25
C LEU A 109 3.94 19.67 -104.88
N ASN A 110 4.99 18.96 -104.45
CA ASN A 110 5.00 18.19 -103.19
C ASN A 110 4.56 19.05 -101.98
N GLY A 111 3.49 18.64 -101.31
CA GLY A 111 2.89 19.34 -100.18
C GLY A 111 1.59 20.10 -100.48
N PHE A 112 1.19 20.18 -101.75
CA PHE A 112 -0.06 20.77 -102.22
C PHE A 112 -0.99 19.71 -102.83
N GLU A 113 -2.31 19.94 -102.77
CA GLU A 113 -3.35 19.08 -103.34
C GLU A 113 -4.18 19.84 -104.39
N PRO A 114 -4.66 19.17 -105.46
CA PRO A 114 -5.51 19.80 -106.46
C PRO A 114 -6.91 20.07 -105.88
N THR A 115 -7.35 21.32 -105.93
CA THR A 115 -8.67 21.74 -105.42
C THR A 115 -9.79 21.50 -106.44
N VAL A 116 -11.05 21.56 -105.99
CA VAL A 116 -12.24 21.43 -106.86
C VAL A 116 -12.34 22.49 -107.95
N GLN A 117 -11.69 23.65 -107.78
CA GLN A 117 -11.58 24.68 -108.82
C GLN A 117 -10.45 24.41 -109.82
N GLY A 118 -9.60 23.41 -109.58
CA GLY A 118 -8.44 23.06 -110.41
C GLY A 118 -7.20 23.92 -110.16
N SER A 119 -7.08 24.52 -108.98
CA SER A 119 -5.86 25.21 -108.54
C SER A 119 -5.17 24.39 -107.45
N CYS A 120 -3.84 24.45 -107.36
CA CYS A 120 -3.07 23.72 -106.35
C CYS A 120 -3.06 24.48 -105.02
N GLY A 121 -3.70 23.89 -104.00
CA GLY A 121 -3.89 24.49 -102.69
C GLY A 121 -3.25 23.67 -101.58
N CYS A 122 -3.23 24.22 -100.36
CA CYS A 122 -2.83 23.46 -99.18
C CYS A 122 -3.88 22.40 -98.83
N PRO A 123 -3.45 21.17 -98.46
CA PRO A 123 -4.35 20.10 -98.06
C PRO A 123 -5.15 20.47 -96.81
N ALA A 124 -6.35 19.92 -96.68
CA ALA A 124 -7.22 20.20 -95.53
C ALA A 124 -6.53 19.89 -94.19
N GLY A 125 -6.59 20.84 -93.25
CA GLY A 125 -5.79 20.87 -92.02
C GLY A 125 -4.53 21.74 -92.11
N ARG A 126 -4.20 22.27 -93.29
CA ARG A 126 -3.16 23.29 -93.48
C ARG A 126 -3.74 24.51 -94.18
N TYR A 127 -3.04 25.64 -94.05
CA TYR A 127 -3.39 26.88 -94.72
C TYR A 127 -2.15 27.51 -95.41
N PRO A 128 -2.35 28.24 -96.53
CA PRO A 128 -1.25 28.90 -97.21
C PRO A 128 -0.78 30.13 -96.44
N VAL A 129 0.52 30.19 -96.14
CA VAL A 129 1.22 31.39 -95.69
C VAL A 129 2.14 31.85 -96.81
N ASP A 130 1.97 33.07 -97.30
CA ASP A 130 2.91 33.70 -98.22
C ASP A 130 4.00 34.41 -97.41
N SER A 131 5.24 33.97 -97.61
CA SER A 131 6.44 34.67 -97.14
C SER A 131 7.28 35.05 -98.36
N LEU A 132 7.27 36.34 -98.70
CA LEU A 132 8.06 36.95 -99.78
C LEU A 132 7.84 36.30 -101.16
N GLY A 133 6.61 35.93 -101.49
CA GLY A 133 6.22 35.33 -102.77
C GLY A 133 6.34 33.80 -102.82
N THR A 134 6.75 33.17 -101.72
CA THR A 134 6.77 31.71 -101.56
C THR A 134 5.65 31.29 -100.61
N VAL A 135 4.63 30.64 -101.18
CA VAL A 135 3.53 30.06 -100.40
C VAL A 135 3.98 28.75 -99.76
N THR A 136 3.77 28.59 -98.44
CA THR A 136 4.01 27.35 -97.71
C THR A 136 2.80 26.93 -96.88
N CYS A 137 2.60 25.61 -96.74
CA CYS A 137 1.42 25.06 -96.05
C CYS A 137 1.68 24.82 -94.56
N VAL A 138 1.32 25.79 -93.73
CA VAL A 138 1.45 25.72 -92.26
C VAL A 138 0.26 24.95 -91.66
N ARG A 139 0.45 24.22 -90.55
CA ARG A 139 -0.66 23.51 -89.87
C ARG A 139 -1.65 24.53 -89.31
N CYS A 140 -2.95 24.25 -89.45
CA CYS A 140 -4.01 25.08 -88.87
C CYS A 140 -3.79 25.24 -87.35
N PRO A 141 -3.87 26.47 -86.79
CA PRO A 141 -3.67 26.71 -85.36
C PRO A 141 -4.77 26.05 -84.52
N ALA A 142 -4.46 25.74 -83.26
CA ALA A 142 -5.45 25.21 -82.32
C ALA A 142 -6.55 26.24 -82.04
N GLY A 143 -7.80 25.79 -81.94
CA GLY A 143 -8.98 26.67 -81.84
C GLY A 143 -9.55 27.13 -83.18
N SER A 144 -8.96 26.72 -84.30
CA SER A 144 -9.47 26.97 -85.65
C SER A 144 -9.46 25.70 -86.51
N TRP A 145 -10.20 25.72 -87.62
CA TRP A 145 -10.21 24.66 -88.62
C TRP A 145 -9.96 25.25 -90.01
N CYS A 146 -9.27 24.50 -90.86
CA CYS A 146 -8.83 24.94 -92.18
C CYS A 146 -9.26 23.90 -93.23
N PRO A 147 -10.24 24.19 -94.10
CA PRO A 147 -10.71 23.27 -95.15
C PRO A 147 -9.65 22.99 -96.23
N GLY A 148 -8.47 23.60 -96.15
CA GLY A 148 -7.54 23.74 -97.25
C GLY A 148 -7.89 24.96 -98.09
N GLY A 149 -6.99 25.37 -98.99
CA GLY A 149 -7.20 26.59 -99.77
C GLY A 149 -6.03 26.96 -100.67
N THR A 150 -6.33 27.77 -101.67
CA THR A 150 -5.40 28.34 -102.63
C THR A 150 -5.11 29.81 -102.28
N ASP A 151 -4.11 30.39 -102.93
CA ASP A 151 -3.73 31.81 -102.81
C ASP A 151 -4.86 32.79 -103.19
N ALA A 152 -5.86 32.37 -103.96
CA ALA A 152 -7.02 33.18 -104.35
C ALA A 152 -8.21 33.17 -103.34
N ALA A 153 -8.23 32.25 -102.37
CA ALA A 153 -9.32 32.12 -101.39
C ALA A 153 -8.77 32.35 -99.97
N GLY A 154 -8.92 33.59 -99.49
CA GLY A 154 -8.16 34.15 -98.36
C GLY A 154 -7.98 33.25 -97.13
N SER A 155 -6.72 32.84 -96.89
CA SER A 155 -6.13 32.22 -95.69
C SER A 155 -6.79 30.97 -95.07
N GLY A 156 -8.05 30.64 -95.34
CA GLY A 156 -8.70 29.39 -94.93
C GLY A 156 -8.88 29.15 -93.41
N ILE A 157 -8.29 29.94 -92.52
CA ILE A 157 -8.44 29.78 -91.06
C ILE A 157 -9.85 30.23 -90.63
N ASN A 158 -10.65 29.28 -90.16
CA ASN A 158 -11.97 29.55 -89.59
C ASN A 158 -11.92 29.25 -88.09
N SER A 159 -12.16 30.26 -87.24
CA SER A 159 -12.20 30.08 -85.78
C SER A 159 -13.37 29.19 -85.36
N CYS A 160 -13.18 28.37 -84.34
CA CYS A 160 -14.26 27.62 -83.71
C CYS A 160 -15.15 28.58 -82.89
N SER A 161 -16.44 28.65 -83.22
CA SER A 161 -17.42 29.50 -82.53
C SER A 161 -17.90 28.87 -81.20
N ASN A 162 -18.68 29.64 -80.42
CA ASN A 162 -19.40 29.15 -79.22
C ASN A 162 -18.53 28.46 -78.16
N GLY A 163 -17.28 28.91 -77.99
CA GLY A 163 -16.34 28.39 -76.99
C GLY A 163 -15.76 27.01 -77.32
N LEU A 164 -16.00 26.48 -78.52
CA LEU A 164 -15.38 25.24 -78.99
C LEU A 164 -13.91 25.47 -79.35
N THR A 165 -13.13 24.40 -79.39
CA THR A 165 -11.71 24.42 -79.75
C THR A 165 -11.34 23.26 -80.66
N SER A 166 -10.12 23.24 -81.18
CA SER A 166 -9.62 22.21 -82.08
C SER A 166 -8.17 21.85 -81.75
N LYS A 167 -7.73 20.64 -82.11
CA LYS A 167 -6.29 20.31 -82.14
C LYS A 167 -5.65 20.95 -83.37
N GLN A 168 -4.35 21.22 -83.31
CA GLN A 168 -3.58 21.69 -84.48
C GLN A 168 -3.78 20.77 -85.68
N GLY A 169 -4.01 21.36 -86.85
CA GLY A 169 -4.25 20.62 -88.08
C GLY A 169 -5.71 20.21 -88.35
N ALA A 170 -6.68 20.81 -87.66
CA ALA A 170 -8.10 20.54 -87.90
C ALA A 170 -8.55 20.97 -89.31
N LYS A 171 -9.32 20.09 -89.95
CA LYS A 171 -9.72 20.13 -91.36
C LYS A 171 -11.11 20.72 -91.59
N THR A 172 -12.06 20.49 -90.67
CA THR A 172 -13.48 20.84 -90.86
C THR A 172 -14.11 21.34 -89.55
N THR A 173 -15.26 22.00 -89.64
CA THR A 173 -16.11 22.39 -88.49
C THR A 173 -16.40 21.23 -87.54
N ALA A 174 -16.52 20.00 -88.05
CA ALA A 174 -16.76 18.80 -87.25
C ALA A 174 -15.60 18.46 -86.27
N GLN A 175 -14.45 19.14 -86.40
CA GLN A 175 -13.30 19.05 -85.50
C GLN A 175 -13.18 20.26 -84.56
N CYS A 176 -14.17 21.17 -84.55
CA CYS A 176 -14.42 22.09 -83.45
C CYS A 176 -15.23 21.36 -82.37
N VAL A 177 -14.56 21.02 -81.29
CA VAL A 177 -15.00 20.12 -80.21
C VAL A 177 -14.89 20.82 -78.85
N ASN A 178 -15.46 20.26 -77.79
CA ASN A 178 -15.38 20.93 -76.49
C ASN A 178 -13.92 21.00 -75.99
N PRO A 179 -13.45 22.15 -75.45
CA PRO A 179 -12.17 22.23 -74.76
C PRO A 179 -12.14 21.34 -73.49
N PRO A 180 -10.95 21.02 -72.96
CA PRO A 180 -10.82 20.34 -71.68
C PRO A 180 -11.54 21.12 -70.56
N GLY A 181 -12.24 20.41 -69.68
CA GLY A 181 -13.08 20.98 -68.61
C GLY A 181 -14.46 21.50 -69.03
N PHE A 182 -14.83 21.34 -70.30
CA PHE A 182 -16.16 21.66 -70.82
C PHE A 182 -16.78 20.41 -71.45
N TYR A 183 -18.11 20.40 -71.61
CA TYR A 183 -18.85 19.44 -72.43
C TYR A 183 -19.64 20.18 -73.52
N TYR A 184 -20.06 19.46 -74.55
CA TYR A 184 -20.89 20.00 -75.61
C TYR A 184 -22.38 19.94 -75.24
N SER A 185 -23.02 21.11 -75.15
CA SER A 185 -24.47 21.21 -75.01
C SER A 185 -25.12 21.32 -76.39
N ALA A 186 -25.84 20.28 -76.81
CA ALA A 186 -26.61 20.30 -78.04
C ALA A 186 -27.75 21.35 -78.04
N ALA A 187 -28.23 21.77 -76.86
CA ALA A 187 -29.28 22.77 -76.72
C ALA A 187 -28.81 24.21 -77.02
N THR A 188 -27.52 24.49 -76.83
CA THR A 188 -26.91 25.82 -77.06
C THR A 188 -25.83 25.82 -78.14
N ALA A 189 -25.55 24.66 -78.74
CA ALA A 189 -24.46 24.43 -79.69
C ALA A 189 -23.11 25.02 -79.22
N ALA A 190 -22.82 24.89 -77.92
CA ALA A 190 -21.73 25.58 -77.24
C ALA A 190 -21.00 24.68 -76.23
N ALA A 191 -19.78 25.08 -75.88
CA ALA A 191 -19.03 24.51 -74.77
C ALA A 191 -19.56 25.03 -73.43
N VAL A 192 -20.05 24.14 -72.57
CA VAL A 192 -20.54 24.46 -71.21
C VAL A 192 -19.58 23.86 -70.18
N GLN A 193 -19.24 24.62 -69.14
CA GLN A 193 -18.29 24.16 -68.11
C GLN A 193 -18.83 22.94 -67.37
N CYS A 194 -17.95 21.97 -67.08
CA CYS A 194 -18.30 20.79 -66.31
C CYS A 194 -18.84 21.14 -64.91
N PRO A 195 -19.98 20.57 -64.48
CA PRO A 195 -20.52 20.81 -63.13
C PRO A 195 -19.62 20.19 -62.03
N PRO A 196 -19.78 20.61 -60.77
CA PRO A 196 -18.99 20.09 -59.65
C PRO A 196 -19.08 18.56 -59.52
N ASN A 197 -17.99 17.92 -59.10
CA ASN A 197 -17.74 16.47 -59.11
C ASN A 197 -17.51 15.83 -60.49
N THR A 198 -17.38 16.62 -61.57
CA THR A 198 -17.11 16.09 -62.93
C THR A 198 -15.91 16.77 -63.60
N TYR A 199 -15.35 16.11 -64.62
CA TYR A 199 -14.20 16.56 -65.42
C TYR A 199 -14.35 16.18 -66.90
N SER A 200 -13.56 16.81 -67.76
CA SER A 200 -13.52 16.54 -69.20
C SER A 200 -12.09 16.67 -69.71
N THR A 201 -11.58 15.64 -70.39
CA THR A 201 -10.27 15.67 -71.07
C THR A 201 -10.30 16.51 -72.35
N GLY A 202 -11.49 16.92 -72.80
CA GLY A 202 -11.68 17.74 -73.99
C GLY A 202 -11.36 17.03 -75.31
N PHE A 203 -11.41 17.83 -76.36
CA PHE A 203 -11.09 17.46 -77.74
C PHE A 203 -11.90 16.28 -78.31
N GLY A 204 -13.18 16.19 -77.93
CA GLY A 204 -14.16 15.26 -78.51
C GLY A 204 -15.58 15.84 -78.44
N TRP A 205 -16.57 15.08 -78.89
CA TRP A 205 -17.99 15.43 -78.79
C TRP A 205 -18.59 14.81 -77.52
N GLN A 206 -18.16 15.27 -76.35
CA GLN A 206 -18.65 14.75 -75.07
C GLN A 206 -19.96 15.46 -74.70
N SER A 207 -21.08 14.75 -74.72
CA SER A 207 -22.41 15.28 -74.34
C SER A 207 -22.58 15.46 -72.82
N SER A 208 -21.67 14.91 -72.02
CA SER A 208 -21.61 15.05 -70.57
C SER A 208 -20.16 14.88 -70.07
N CYS A 209 -19.87 15.44 -68.90
CA CYS A 209 -18.57 15.30 -68.26
C CYS A 209 -18.46 13.96 -67.51
N ALA A 210 -17.24 13.42 -67.40
CA ALA A 210 -16.96 12.23 -66.63
C ALA A 210 -17.00 12.52 -65.13
N SER A 211 -17.69 11.69 -64.34
CA SER A 211 -17.69 11.81 -62.88
C SER A 211 -16.32 11.48 -62.28
N CYS A 212 -15.94 12.18 -61.22
CA CYS A 212 -14.81 11.77 -60.40
C CYS A 212 -15.10 10.40 -59.73
N PRO A 213 -14.09 9.49 -59.62
CA PRO A 213 -14.22 8.25 -58.87
C PRO A 213 -14.72 8.49 -57.44
N GLY A 214 -15.56 7.58 -56.92
CA GLY A 214 -16.20 7.74 -55.61
C GLY A 214 -15.19 7.96 -54.50
N GLY A 215 -15.37 9.01 -53.68
CA GLY A 215 -14.39 9.48 -52.71
C GLY A 215 -13.51 10.65 -53.20
N LEU A 216 -13.62 11.03 -54.48
CA LEU A 216 -13.03 12.24 -55.05
C LEU A 216 -14.10 13.25 -55.52
N MET A 217 -13.76 14.54 -55.58
CA MET A 217 -14.58 15.63 -56.12
C MET A 217 -13.75 16.71 -56.82
N THR A 218 -14.40 17.52 -57.66
CA THR A 218 -13.89 18.84 -58.10
C THR A 218 -14.58 19.93 -57.28
N LEU A 219 -13.90 21.08 -57.10
CA LEU A 219 -14.43 22.21 -56.34
C LEU A 219 -15.69 22.81 -56.99
N PRO A 220 -16.55 23.53 -56.23
CA PRO A 220 -17.61 24.34 -56.83
C PRO A 220 -17.11 25.60 -57.56
N ALA A 221 -15.89 26.05 -57.27
CA ALA A 221 -15.39 27.37 -57.68
C ALA A 221 -13.85 27.44 -57.85
N ASP A 222 -13.22 26.41 -58.42
CA ASP A 222 -11.79 26.47 -58.76
C ASP A 222 -11.56 27.39 -59.98
N ILE A 223 -10.44 28.12 -59.97
CA ILE A 223 -10.07 29.12 -61.00
C ILE A 223 -9.48 28.41 -62.23
N GLY A 224 -10.25 27.52 -62.86
CA GLY A 224 -9.84 26.87 -64.10
C GLY A 224 -10.70 25.68 -64.53
N PRO A 225 -10.58 25.27 -65.81
CA PRO A 225 -11.32 24.13 -66.36
C PRO A 225 -10.90 22.79 -65.73
N TYR A 226 -11.87 21.89 -65.50
CA TYR A 226 -11.64 20.52 -64.98
C TYR A 226 -11.07 19.59 -66.06
N THR A 227 -9.82 19.82 -66.46
CA THR A 227 -9.19 19.28 -67.69
C THR A 227 -8.84 17.79 -67.68
N SER A 228 -8.96 17.07 -66.56
CA SER A 228 -8.59 15.65 -66.46
C SER A 228 -9.06 15.02 -65.14
N ALA A 229 -8.91 13.70 -65.00
CA ALA A 229 -9.05 13.02 -63.71
C ALA A 229 -8.09 13.57 -62.64
N ALA A 230 -6.98 14.22 -63.06
CA ALA A 230 -6.09 14.93 -62.15
C ALA A 230 -6.66 16.28 -61.63
N ALA A 231 -7.84 16.72 -62.08
CA ALA A 231 -8.61 17.78 -61.42
C ALA A 231 -9.30 17.27 -60.16
N CYS A 232 -9.70 15.99 -60.12
CA CYS A 232 -10.31 15.39 -58.93
C CYS A 232 -9.35 15.43 -57.72
N ARG A 233 -9.89 15.82 -56.56
CA ARG A 233 -9.25 15.87 -55.24
C ARG A 233 -10.03 15.02 -54.25
N LEU A 234 -9.45 14.66 -53.11
CA LEU A 234 -10.17 13.92 -52.06
C LEU A 234 -11.41 14.68 -51.59
N LYS A 235 -12.54 13.98 -51.41
CA LYS A 235 -13.66 14.50 -50.63
C LYS A 235 -13.22 14.69 -49.17
N PRO A 236 -13.81 15.65 -48.43
CA PRO A 236 -13.64 15.71 -46.97
C PRO A 236 -13.94 14.36 -46.33
N GLY A 237 -13.11 13.93 -45.38
CA GLY A 237 -13.21 12.63 -44.73
C GLY A 237 -12.61 11.44 -45.48
N TYR A 238 -11.85 11.63 -46.57
CA TYR A 238 -11.17 10.56 -47.32
C TYR A 238 -9.64 10.78 -47.43
N TYR A 239 -8.86 9.71 -47.55
CA TYR A 239 -7.41 9.73 -47.89
C TYR A 239 -7.09 8.74 -49.02
N LEU A 240 -5.90 8.85 -49.63
CA LEU A 240 -5.47 7.92 -50.69
C LEU A 240 -4.69 6.72 -50.13
N ARG A 241 -5.16 5.51 -50.39
CA ARG A 241 -4.43 4.25 -50.17
C ARG A 241 -4.31 3.52 -51.50
N SER A 242 -3.09 3.31 -51.99
CA SER A 242 -2.82 2.67 -53.30
C SER A 242 -3.61 3.32 -54.46
N TRP A 243 -3.61 4.65 -54.52
CA TRP A 243 -4.39 5.48 -55.47
C TRP A 243 -5.92 5.36 -55.39
N GLN A 244 -6.46 4.58 -54.45
CA GLN A 244 -7.90 4.51 -54.17
C GLN A 244 -8.26 5.38 -52.96
N PRO A 245 -9.36 6.16 -53.01
CA PRO A 245 -9.84 6.91 -51.87
C PRO A 245 -10.51 5.99 -50.83
N VAL A 246 -10.07 6.10 -49.57
CA VAL A 246 -10.59 5.35 -48.42
C VAL A 246 -11.06 6.34 -47.37
N VAL A 247 -12.17 6.04 -46.68
CA VAL A 247 -12.70 6.89 -45.59
C VAL A 247 -11.70 6.96 -44.42
N CYS A 248 -11.56 8.12 -43.78
CA CYS A 248 -10.78 8.26 -42.55
C CYS A 248 -11.34 7.36 -41.46
N ASN A 249 -10.46 6.63 -40.75
CA ASN A 249 -10.85 5.86 -39.58
C ASN A 249 -11.29 6.79 -38.45
N GLN A 250 -12.13 6.28 -37.53
CA GLN A 250 -12.53 7.02 -36.33
C GLN A 250 -11.27 7.49 -35.55
N GLY A 251 -11.29 8.75 -35.08
CA GLY A 251 -10.12 9.40 -34.47
C GLY A 251 -9.12 10.00 -35.45
N SER A 252 -9.47 10.10 -36.74
CA SER A 252 -8.69 10.81 -37.76
C SER A 252 -9.60 11.57 -38.73
N TRP A 253 -9.13 12.70 -39.25
CA TRP A 253 -9.91 13.60 -40.09
C TRP A 253 -9.15 14.07 -41.34
N ASN A 254 -9.88 14.53 -42.35
CA ASN A 254 -9.29 15.26 -43.48
C ASN A 254 -10.26 16.32 -44.03
N ALA A 255 -9.79 17.57 -44.14
CA ALA A 255 -10.51 18.68 -44.81
C ALA A 255 -10.86 18.40 -46.28
N GLY A 256 -10.21 17.41 -46.90
CA GLY A 256 -10.37 17.10 -48.31
C GLY A 256 -9.67 18.13 -49.19
N LEU A 257 -10.07 18.20 -50.45
CA LEU A 257 -9.53 19.12 -51.48
C LEU A 257 -8.01 18.96 -51.73
N ASN A 258 -7.43 17.88 -51.22
CA ASN A 258 -6.01 17.59 -51.23
C ASN A 258 -5.72 16.18 -51.80
N ARG A 259 -4.49 15.71 -51.61
CA ARG A 259 -3.99 14.39 -52.02
C ARG A 259 -3.10 13.79 -50.94
N VAL A 260 -3.64 13.66 -49.73
CA VAL A 260 -2.92 13.07 -48.59
C VAL A 260 -2.97 11.54 -48.62
N ALA A 261 -1.87 10.90 -48.24
CA ALA A 261 -1.75 9.43 -48.13
C ALA A 261 -2.23 8.87 -46.78
N THR A 262 -2.56 9.74 -45.83
CA THR A 262 -3.07 9.43 -44.49
C THR A 262 -3.96 10.57 -44.01
N CYS A 263 -4.96 10.28 -43.17
CA CYS A 263 -5.73 11.32 -42.47
C CYS A 263 -4.92 11.89 -41.29
N THR A 264 -5.22 13.12 -40.89
CA THR A 264 -4.63 13.75 -39.71
C THR A 264 -5.24 13.12 -38.45
N PRO A 265 -4.46 12.60 -37.49
CA PRO A 265 -5.01 12.08 -36.24
C PRO A 265 -5.59 13.22 -35.38
N CYS A 266 -6.58 12.91 -34.55
CA CYS A 266 -6.98 13.77 -33.45
C CYS A 266 -5.86 13.89 -32.40
N ALA A 267 -6.02 14.82 -31.45
CA ALA A 267 -5.16 14.90 -30.26
C ALA A 267 -5.14 13.56 -29.49
N ALA A 268 -4.07 13.29 -28.76
CA ALA A 268 -3.89 12.03 -28.06
C ALA A 268 -5.05 11.75 -27.08
N ASN A 269 -5.61 10.53 -27.14
CA ASN A 269 -6.78 10.10 -26.36
C ASN A 269 -8.09 10.87 -26.67
N VAL A 270 -8.18 11.49 -27.85
CA VAL A 270 -9.41 12.06 -28.44
C VAL A 270 -9.78 11.28 -29.70
N THR A 271 -11.08 11.13 -29.94
CA THR A 271 -11.68 10.44 -31.08
C THR A 271 -12.82 11.26 -31.70
N THR A 272 -13.36 10.75 -32.80
CA THR A 272 -14.50 11.31 -33.56
C THR A 272 -15.76 10.47 -33.30
N ALA A 273 -16.95 10.99 -33.60
CA ALA A 273 -18.22 10.23 -33.45
C ALA A 273 -18.27 8.93 -34.28
N GLY A 274 -17.51 8.88 -35.36
CA GLY A 274 -17.42 7.76 -36.28
C GLY A 274 -16.32 8.00 -37.34
N PRO A 275 -16.17 7.10 -38.32
CA PRO A 275 -15.29 7.29 -39.46
C PRO A 275 -15.77 8.45 -40.36
N GLY A 276 -14.86 8.99 -41.17
CA GLY A 276 -15.17 10.01 -42.18
C GLY A 276 -15.19 11.46 -41.69
N ALA A 277 -14.53 11.74 -40.56
CA ALA A 277 -14.42 13.10 -40.03
C ALA A 277 -13.73 14.06 -40.99
N THR A 278 -14.25 15.28 -41.06
CA THR A 278 -13.92 16.28 -42.10
C THR A 278 -13.02 17.40 -41.58
N SER A 279 -12.94 17.61 -40.27
CA SER A 279 -12.20 18.72 -39.67
C SER A 279 -11.65 18.35 -38.29
N ALA A 280 -10.69 19.13 -37.80
CA ALA A 280 -10.22 19.03 -36.41
C ALA A 280 -11.37 19.27 -35.41
N ALA A 281 -12.36 20.09 -35.80
CA ALA A 281 -13.58 20.32 -35.04
C ALA A 281 -14.50 19.09 -34.91
N ASP A 282 -14.22 17.97 -35.57
CA ASP A 282 -14.94 16.70 -35.39
C ASP A 282 -14.31 15.83 -34.27
N CYS A 283 -13.10 16.18 -33.79
CA CYS A 283 -12.41 15.55 -32.66
C CYS A 283 -13.01 16.01 -31.31
N ARG A 284 -14.27 15.63 -31.04
CA ARG A 284 -15.07 16.10 -29.88
C ARG A 284 -15.29 15.07 -28.76
N TYR A 285 -14.75 13.87 -28.90
CA TYR A 285 -15.07 12.74 -28.01
C TYR A 285 -13.78 12.25 -27.33
N PRO A 286 -13.65 12.31 -26.00
CA PRO A 286 -12.53 11.64 -25.34
C PRO A 286 -12.72 10.12 -25.40
N VAL A 287 -11.61 9.38 -25.48
CA VAL A 287 -11.65 7.92 -25.40
C VAL A 287 -11.96 7.45 -23.96
N LYS A 288 -12.31 6.18 -23.79
CA LYS A 288 -12.71 5.60 -22.49
C LYS A 288 -11.61 5.81 -21.44
N GLY A 289 -12.01 6.26 -20.25
CA GLY A 289 -11.10 6.56 -19.14
C GLY A 289 -10.44 7.94 -19.18
N TYR A 290 -10.73 8.79 -20.18
CA TYR A 290 -10.24 10.16 -20.30
C TYR A 290 -11.39 11.17 -20.31
N GLU A 291 -11.09 12.41 -19.92
CA GLU A 291 -12.01 13.56 -19.97
C GLU A 291 -11.36 14.77 -20.64
N ALA A 292 -12.19 15.67 -21.18
CA ALA A 292 -11.74 16.90 -21.82
C ALA A 292 -11.30 17.95 -20.79
N VAL A 293 -10.13 18.57 -21.02
CA VAL A 293 -9.59 19.65 -20.19
C VAL A 293 -9.68 20.99 -20.91
N THR A 294 -9.29 21.03 -22.18
CA THR A 294 -9.41 22.22 -23.02
C THR A 294 -10.22 21.90 -24.26
N VAL A 295 -11.29 22.68 -24.46
CA VAL A 295 -12.15 22.62 -25.64
C VAL A 295 -12.01 23.97 -26.35
N ALA A 296 -11.58 23.94 -27.61
CA ALA A 296 -11.49 25.14 -28.43
C ALA A 296 -12.89 25.69 -28.77
N VAL A 297 -12.98 26.95 -29.20
CA VAL A 297 -14.26 27.57 -29.62
C VAL A 297 -14.90 26.83 -30.80
N SER A 298 -14.10 26.12 -31.61
CA SER A 298 -14.56 25.21 -32.66
C SER A 298 -15.31 23.97 -32.14
N GLY A 299 -15.16 23.63 -30.85
CA GLY A 299 -15.63 22.39 -30.22
C GLY A 299 -14.61 21.24 -30.23
N GLU A 300 -13.41 21.45 -30.79
CA GLU A 300 -12.30 20.50 -30.76
C GLU A 300 -11.73 20.32 -29.35
N ILE A 301 -11.49 19.08 -28.90
CA ILE A 301 -10.76 18.81 -27.66
C ILE A 301 -9.27 18.82 -27.97
N THR A 302 -8.54 19.79 -27.40
CA THR A 302 -7.09 19.95 -27.63
C THR A 302 -6.22 19.34 -26.53
N ALA A 303 -6.77 19.15 -25.32
CA ALA A 303 -6.11 18.43 -24.24
C ALA A 303 -7.12 17.65 -23.39
N VAL A 304 -6.66 16.49 -22.91
CA VAL A 304 -7.41 15.55 -22.07
C VAL A 304 -6.56 15.12 -20.88
N ARG A 305 -7.21 14.69 -19.80
CA ARG A 305 -6.56 14.05 -18.64
C ARG A 305 -7.21 12.68 -18.36
N PRO A 306 -6.52 11.76 -17.66
CA PRO A 306 -7.17 10.58 -17.09
C PRO A 306 -8.34 11.00 -16.22
N CYS A 307 -9.45 10.29 -16.30
CA CYS A 307 -10.71 10.62 -15.63
C CYS A 307 -10.50 10.97 -14.15
N ARG A 308 -11.03 12.10 -13.68
CA ARG A 308 -10.95 12.53 -12.29
C ARG A 308 -11.45 11.49 -11.30
N GLN A 309 -10.98 11.57 -10.07
CA GLN A 309 -11.44 10.68 -9.00
C GLN A 309 -12.93 10.92 -8.69
N ASN A 310 -13.62 9.92 -8.15
CA ASN A 310 -15.05 9.96 -7.82
C ASN A 310 -15.97 10.22 -9.04
N ALA A 311 -15.45 10.00 -10.25
CA ALA A 311 -16.17 9.99 -11.52
C ALA A 311 -15.68 8.83 -12.40
N TYR A 312 -16.47 8.50 -13.42
CA TYR A 312 -16.11 7.55 -14.46
C TYR A 312 -16.35 8.16 -15.85
N CYS A 313 -15.54 7.76 -16.82
CA CYS A 313 -15.52 8.31 -18.17
C CYS A 313 -15.78 7.17 -19.16
N PRO A 314 -17.05 6.95 -19.59
CA PRO A 314 -17.42 5.84 -20.46
C PRO A 314 -16.83 5.95 -21.88
N GLY A 315 -16.29 7.12 -22.24
CA GLY A 315 -15.85 7.49 -23.57
C GLY A 315 -17.01 7.65 -24.55
N ASP A 316 -16.70 8.12 -25.76
CA ASP A 316 -17.68 8.31 -26.85
C ASP A 316 -18.84 9.27 -26.49
N VAL A 317 -18.68 10.07 -25.43
CA VAL A 317 -19.58 11.11 -24.93
C VAL A 317 -19.00 12.50 -25.17
N THR A 318 -19.83 13.52 -25.37
CA THR A 318 -19.36 14.89 -25.58
C THR A 318 -18.69 15.48 -24.33
N ALA A 319 -17.78 16.43 -24.52
CA ALA A 319 -17.09 17.14 -23.43
C ALA A 319 -18.07 17.70 -22.35
N PRO A 320 -17.71 17.64 -21.06
CA PRO A 320 -16.41 17.24 -20.51
C PRO A 320 -16.14 15.73 -20.53
N GLY A 321 -17.17 14.89 -20.72
CA GLY A 321 -17.03 13.44 -20.93
C GLY A 321 -16.88 12.59 -19.66
N TYR A 322 -16.99 13.17 -18.47
CA TYR A 322 -17.07 12.45 -17.19
C TYR A 322 -18.51 12.38 -16.69
N THR A 323 -18.82 11.35 -15.89
CA THR A 323 -20.04 11.24 -15.08
C THR A 323 -19.63 11.02 -13.63
N ALA A 324 -20.12 11.87 -12.71
CA ALA A 324 -19.85 11.70 -11.29
C ALA A 324 -20.44 10.36 -10.79
N CYS A 325 -19.76 9.72 -9.85
CA CYS A 325 -20.27 8.49 -9.25
C CYS A 325 -21.63 8.74 -8.56
N PRO A 326 -22.61 7.83 -8.73
CA PRO A 326 -23.95 8.01 -8.16
C PRO A 326 -23.90 8.06 -6.64
N ARG A 327 -24.86 8.76 -6.03
CA ARG A 327 -25.04 8.83 -4.56
C ARG A 327 -23.78 9.25 -3.79
N GLY A 328 -22.89 10.02 -4.43
CA GLY A 328 -21.62 10.47 -3.85
C GLY A 328 -20.59 9.36 -3.60
N MET A 329 -20.77 8.17 -4.19
CA MET A 329 -19.81 7.07 -4.09
C MET A 329 -18.45 7.44 -4.70
N TRP A 330 -17.39 6.73 -4.34
CA TRP A 330 -16.02 7.09 -4.71
C TRP A 330 -15.37 6.09 -5.66
N THR A 331 -14.33 6.52 -6.36
CA THR A 331 -13.47 5.62 -7.11
C THR A 331 -12.16 5.36 -6.36
N LYS A 332 -11.67 4.12 -6.43
CA LYS A 332 -10.40 3.72 -5.78
C LYS A 332 -9.18 4.52 -6.30
N SER A 333 -9.25 5.03 -7.53
CA SER A 333 -8.33 6.01 -8.12
C SER A 333 -9.03 6.70 -9.30
N GLY A 334 -8.38 7.70 -9.92
CA GLY A 334 -8.79 8.20 -11.24
C GLY A 334 -8.63 7.16 -12.37
N GLY A 335 -9.06 7.54 -13.57
CA GLY A 335 -9.00 6.72 -14.79
C GLY A 335 -10.10 5.66 -14.91
N ARG A 336 -11.23 5.81 -14.21
CA ARG A 336 -12.34 4.83 -14.27
C ARG A 336 -13.20 5.01 -15.53
N THR A 337 -13.77 3.90 -15.96
CA THR A 337 -14.50 3.77 -17.23
C THR A 337 -15.99 3.50 -17.04
N ALA A 338 -16.39 2.87 -15.94
CA ALA A 338 -17.77 2.43 -15.74
C ALA A 338 -18.29 2.67 -14.31
N GLN A 339 -19.62 2.76 -14.19
CA GLN A 339 -20.35 3.01 -12.94
C GLN A 339 -20.15 1.90 -11.89
N ASN A 340 -19.91 0.66 -12.31
CA ASN A 340 -19.63 -0.46 -11.41
C ASN A 340 -18.25 -0.37 -10.72
N GLU A 341 -17.42 0.62 -11.09
CA GLU A 341 -16.16 0.92 -10.43
C GLU A 341 -16.30 1.99 -9.32
N CYS A 342 -17.53 2.48 -9.08
CA CYS A 342 -17.90 3.34 -7.97
C CYS A 342 -18.24 2.48 -6.73
N PHE A 343 -17.54 2.74 -5.61
CA PHE A 343 -17.67 1.99 -4.36
C PHE A 343 -17.82 2.94 -3.18
N THR A 344 -18.40 2.47 -2.08
CA THR A 344 -18.38 3.22 -0.82
C THR A 344 -16.98 3.11 -0.19
N PRO A 345 -16.33 4.23 0.13
CA PRO A 345 -14.99 4.26 0.72
C PRO A 345 -14.98 3.80 2.20
N PRO A 346 -13.81 3.49 2.77
CA PRO A 346 -13.66 3.25 4.21
C PRO A 346 -14.19 4.42 5.05
N GLY A 347 -14.86 4.12 6.16
CA GLY A 347 -15.42 5.13 7.08
C GLY A 347 -16.73 5.80 6.64
N TYR A 348 -17.30 5.44 5.49
CA TYR A 348 -18.65 5.83 5.05
C TYR A 348 -19.46 4.59 4.70
N PHE A 349 -20.78 4.61 4.89
CA PHE A 349 -21.71 3.56 4.46
C PHE A 349 -22.70 4.10 3.43
N LEU A 350 -23.36 3.21 2.67
CA LEU A 350 -24.43 3.61 1.73
C LEU A 350 -25.79 3.23 2.33
N PRO A 351 -26.66 4.19 2.71
CA PRO A 351 -27.98 3.86 3.25
C PRO A 351 -28.81 2.99 2.30
N ALA A 352 -29.49 1.99 2.86
CA ALA A 352 -30.33 1.04 2.10
C ALA A 352 -31.67 1.62 1.59
N ASP A 353 -31.88 2.94 1.73
CA ASP A 353 -33.09 3.67 1.35
C ASP A 353 -33.27 3.89 -0.16
N GLY A 354 -32.29 3.51 -0.98
CA GLY A 354 -32.28 3.73 -2.42
C GLY A 354 -31.93 5.16 -2.88
N THR A 355 -31.92 6.15 -1.98
CA THR A 355 -31.92 7.58 -2.33
C THR A 355 -30.79 8.41 -1.72
N SER A 356 -30.39 8.16 -0.47
CA SER A 356 -29.41 9.03 0.21
C SER A 356 -27.99 8.87 -0.32
N ASN A 357 -27.17 9.91 -0.20
CA ASN A 357 -25.74 9.83 -0.47
C ASN A 357 -25.02 8.94 0.57
N ILE A 358 -23.77 8.55 0.25
CA ILE A 358 -22.90 7.91 1.25
C ILE A 358 -22.80 8.78 2.52
N THR A 359 -22.92 8.13 3.67
CA THR A 359 -22.99 8.79 4.98
C THR A 359 -21.83 8.33 5.85
N LYS A 360 -21.22 9.25 6.59
CA LYS A 360 -20.06 8.99 7.44
C LYS A 360 -20.43 8.15 8.67
N CYS A 361 -19.55 7.24 9.10
CA CYS A 361 -19.76 6.48 10.33
C CYS A 361 -19.82 7.41 11.55
N THR A 362 -20.74 7.14 12.48
CA THR A 362 -20.92 7.90 13.71
C THR A 362 -19.73 7.73 14.66
N THR A 363 -19.31 8.84 15.27
CA THR A 363 -18.22 8.90 16.27
C THR A 363 -18.73 9.32 17.64
N GLY A 364 -18.01 8.97 18.71
CA GLY A 364 -18.42 9.19 20.09
C GLY A 364 -18.80 7.89 20.81
N VAL A 365 -19.68 7.98 21.82
CA VAL A 365 -20.21 6.82 22.57
C VAL A 365 -20.95 5.87 21.63
N ASN A 366 -20.69 4.56 21.75
CA ASN A 366 -21.25 3.52 20.88
C ASN A 366 -20.96 3.77 19.38
N GLY A 367 -19.85 4.45 19.10
CA GLY A 367 -19.45 4.82 17.74
C GLY A 367 -19.21 3.60 16.84
N ALA A 368 -19.14 3.86 15.55
CA ALA A 368 -18.97 2.85 14.52
C ALA A 368 -17.75 3.13 13.64
N TYR A 369 -17.37 2.12 12.86
CA TYR A 369 -16.31 2.17 11.86
C TYR A 369 -16.69 1.33 10.64
N LYS A 370 -16.00 1.51 9.51
CA LYS A 370 -16.13 0.60 8.35
C LYS A 370 -14.81 0.45 7.63
N SER A 371 -14.27 -0.76 7.69
CA SER A 371 -13.06 -1.18 6.96
C SER A 371 -13.33 -1.43 5.48
N GLY A 372 -12.35 -1.06 4.66
CA GLY A 372 -12.30 -1.41 3.24
C GLY A 372 -13.35 -0.71 2.36
N TRP A 373 -13.25 -1.00 1.07
CA TRP A 373 -14.16 -0.53 0.03
C TRP A 373 -15.27 -1.55 -0.19
N GLY A 374 -16.52 -1.11 -0.30
CA GLY A 374 -17.66 -2.02 -0.45
C GLY A 374 -18.97 -1.30 -0.72
N SER A 375 -20.08 -2.01 -0.52
CA SER A 375 -21.45 -1.48 -0.64
C SER A 375 -22.23 -1.66 0.67
N ASP A 376 -21.53 -1.62 1.81
CA ASP A 376 -22.10 -1.92 3.12
C ASP A 376 -23.21 -0.94 3.49
N ALA A 377 -24.36 -1.49 3.89
CA ALA A 377 -25.58 -0.74 4.21
C ALA A 377 -25.54 0.01 5.55
N ALA A 378 -24.54 -0.29 6.38
CA ALA A 378 -24.31 0.31 7.70
C ALA A 378 -22.83 0.18 8.11
N CYS A 379 -22.39 1.00 9.06
CA CYS A 379 -21.08 0.82 9.69
C CYS A 379 -21.12 -0.28 10.77
N THR A 380 -19.97 -0.91 11.02
CA THR A 380 -19.80 -1.85 12.13
C THR A 380 -19.70 -1.08 13.44
N VAL A 381 -20.63 -1.31 14.37
CA VAL A 381 -20.58 -0.71 15.71
C VAL A 381 -19.40 -1.26 16.51
N CYS A 382 -18.69 -0.40 17.24
CA CYS A 382 -17.60 -0.83 18.12
C CYS A 382 -18.10 -1.70 19.29
N GLY A 383 -19.31 -1.40 19.78
CA GLY A 383 -19.97 -2.11 20.88
C GLY A 383 -20.41 -1.16 22.02
N PRO A 384 -21.30 -1.61 22.92
CA PRO A 384 -21.81 -0.76 23.99
C PRO A 384 -20.70 -0.27 24.94
N GLY A 385 -20.68 1.04 25.22
CA GLY A 385 -19.69 1.68 26.08
C GLY A 385 -18.28 1.80 25.46
N ILE A 386 -18.11 1.43 24.19
CA ILE A 386 -16.88 1.64 23.43
C ILE A 386 -17.05 2.90 22.57
N TYR A 387 -16.01 3.73 22.53
CA TYR A 387 -16.01 4.97 21.78
C TYR A 387 -15.43 4.74 20.38
N SER A 388 -15.82 5.54 19.39
CA SER A 388 -15.06 5.65 18.14
C SER A 388 -14.64 7.10 17.84
N ALA A 389 -13.49 7.25 17.19
CA ALA A 389 -12.98 8.55 16.74
C ALA A 389 -12.66 8.54 15.24
N ALA A 390 -12.93 9.68 14.62
CA ALA A 390 -12.42 10.05 13.30
C ALA A 390 -10.90 10.27 13.38
N ALA A 391 -10.12 9.21 13.17
CA ALA A 391 -8.66 9.24 13.33
C ALA A 391 -7.89 9.14 12.01
N THR A 392 -8.50 8.58 10.97
CA THR A 392 -7.86 8.39 9.66
C THR A 392 -8.15 9.56 8.76
N ASN A 393 -7.11 10.27 8.32
CA ASN A 393 -7.25 11.31 7.30
C ASN A 393 -7.52 10.64 5.93
N VAL A 394 -8.56 11.11 5.25
CA VAL A 394 -8.90 10.75 3.87
C VAL A 394 -9.09 12.02 3.05
N THR A 395 -8.60 12.01 1.82
CA THR A 395 -8.80 13.13 0.88
C THR A 395 -10.12 12.94 0.15
N VAL A 396 -11.09 13.79 0.44
CA VAL A 396 -12.38 13.87 -0.26
C VAL A 396 -12.17 14.70 -1.52
N TYR A 397 -12.29 14.09 -2.69
CA TYR A 397 -12.25 14.80 -3.97
C TYR A 397 -13.67 15.03 -4.51
N ASN A 398 -13.99 16.28 -4.87
CA ASN A 398 -15.26 16.64 -5.47
C ASN A 398 -15.11 16.76 -7.01
N PRO A 399 -15.72 15.84 -7.79
CA PRO A 399 -15.58 15.82 -9.24
C PRO A 399 -16.28 16.99 -9.94
N VAL A 400 -17.23 17.66 -9.29
CA VAL A 400 -17.95 18.80 -9.88
C VAL A 400 -17.12 20.09 -9.79
N THR A 401 -16.44 20.30 -8.66
CA THR A 401 -15.65 21.52 -8.41
C THR A 401 -14.15 21.38 -8.71
N ASP A 402 -13.66 20.17 -9.04
CA ASP A 402 -12.23 19.84 -9.20
C ASP A 402 -11.38 20.24 -7.97
N THR A 403 -11.92 20.01 -6.77
CA THR A 403 -11.26 20.34 -5.50
C THR A 403 -11.12 19.15 -4.57
N SER A 404 -10.05 19.14 -3.77
CA SER A 404 -9.76 18.14 -2.75
C SER A 404 -9.75 18.75 -1.35
N THR A 405 -10.49 18.17 -0.41
CA THR A 405 -10.49 18.57 1.01
C THR A 405 -10.10 17.40 1.91
N PRO A 406 -9.37 17.63 3.01
CA PRO A 406 -9.14 16.61 4.02
C PRO A 406 -10.39 16.39 4.87
N ASP A 407 -10.76 15.14 5.12
CA ASP A 407 -11.72 14.74 6.15
C ASP A 407 -11.10 13.65 7.04
N TYR A 408 -11.57 13.54 8.28
CA TYR A 408 -11.14 12.51 9.23
C TYR A 408 -12.28 11.51 9.44
N VAL A 409 -12.03 10.21 9.27
CA VAL A 409 -13.06 9.15 9.35
C VAL A 409 -12.65 7.97 10.22
N ALA A 410 -13.63 7.15 10.60
CA ALA A 410 -13.45 5.88 11.29
C ALA A 410 -13.26 4.74 10.27
N SER A 411 -12.09 4.68 9.63
CA SER A 411 -11.82 3.79 8.48
C SER A 411 -11.59 2.32 8.83
N ASP A 412 -11.33 1.99 10.09
CA ASP A 412 -10.96 0.63 10.51
C ASP A 412 -11.14 0.45 12.03
N VAL A 413 -10.87 -0.75 12.51
CA VAL A 413 -11.11 -1.16 13.90
C VAL A 413 -10.31 -0.34 14.94
N SER A 414 -9.18 0.27 14.57
CA SER A 414 -8.38 1.14 15.46
C SER A 414 -9.04 2.49 15.77
N ALA A 415 -10.09 2.83 15.02
CA ALA A 415 -11.00 3.94 15.34
C ALA A 415 -11.78 3.67 16.63
N CYS A 416 -12.06 2.40 16.97
CA CYS A 416 -12.65 2.00 18.24
C CYS A 416 -11.64 2.11 19.38
N PHE A 417 -12.05 2.68 20.52
CA PHE A 417 -11.22 2.78 21.70
C PHE A 417 -12.01 2.86 23.01
N VAL A 418 -11.31 2.66 24.13
CA VAL A 418 -11.78 3.04 25.47
C VAL A 418 -10.77 3.98 26.13
N TYR A 419 -11.28 4.91 26.95
CA TYR A 419 -10.47 5.90 27.67
C TYR A 419 -9.59 5.25 28.75
N PRO A 420 -8.53 5.96 29.22
CA PRO A 420 -7.87 5.61 30.46
C PRO A 420 -8.87 5.37 31.60
N GLY A 421 -8.63 4.34 32.41
CA GLY A 421 -9.51 3.95 33.51
C GLY A 421 -10.78 3.20 33.10
N MET A 422 -10.86 2.75 31.84
CA MET A 422 -11.84 1.78 31.35
C MET A 422 -11.20 0.41 31.08
N GLY A 423 -12.05 -0.61 30.98
CA GLY A 423 -11.70 -1.92 30.46
C GLY A 423 -12.61 -2.29 29.28
N MET A 424 -12.08 -3.14 28.38
CA MET A 424 -12.82 -3.71 27.26
C MET A 424 -12.87 -5.24 27.41
N ALA A 425 -14.06 -5.83 27.32
CA ALA A 425 -14.27 -7.28 27.46
C ALA A 425 -15.29 -7.78 26.43
N HIS A 426 -15.40 -9.10 26.27
CA HIS A 426 -16.55 -9.70 25.57
C HIS A 426 -17.78 -9.71 26.49
N GLN A 427 -18.98 -9.55 25.92
CA GLN A 427 -20.21 -9.84 26.65
C GLN A 427 -20.29 -11.31 27.06
N LEU A 428 -20.88 -11.58 28.23
CA LEU A 428 -21.14 -12.94 28.70
C LEU A 428 -22.26 -13.63 27.92
N ARG A 429 -23.18 -12.88 27.30
CA ARG A 429 -24.20 -13.39 26.37
C ARG A 429 -23.75 -13.24 24.93
N ARG A 430 -24.01 -14.27 24.12
CA ARG A 430 -23.86 -14.24 22.66
C ARG A 430 -24.93 -13.32 22.08
N VAL A 431 -24.55 -12.49 21.11
CA VAL A 431 -25.50 -11.67 20.34
C VAL A 431 -25.40 -12.12 18.89
N GLY A 432 -26.41 -12.87 18.42
CA GLY A 432 -26.33 -13.61 17.18
C GLY A 432 -25.18 -14.63 17.18
N ASN A 433 -24.38 -14.65 16.12
CA ASN A 433 -23.36 -15.68 15.89
C ASN A 433 -22.02 -15.44 16.61
N GLY A 434 -21.88 -14.42 17.47
CA GLY A 434 -20.62 -14.09 18.14
C GLY A 434 -20.73 -13.33 19.45
N TYR A 435 -19.58 -12.98 20.02
CA TYR A 435 -19.45 -12.17 21.23
C TYR A 435 -19.17 -10.72 20.87
N GLN A 436 -20.08 -9.82 21.22
CA GLN A 436 -19.83 -8.38 21.11
C GLN A 436 -18.81 -7.91 22.15
N PHE A 437 -18.01 -6.90 21.79
CA PHE A 437 -17.18 -6.19 22.74
C PHE A 437 -18.02 -5.19 23.54
N VAL A 438 -17.68 -4.99 24.81
CA VAL A 438 -18.25 -3.98 25.70
C VAL A 438 -17.14 -3.22 26.41
N GLY A 439 -17.32 -1.91 26.50
CA GLY A 439 -16.47 -1.01 27.27
C GLY A 439 -17.16 -0.64 28.58
N ALA A 440 -16.44 -0.71 29.69
CA ALA A 440 -16.96 -0.33 30.99
C ALA A 440 -15.94 0.55 31.74
N LYS A 441 -16.43 1.55 32.46
CA LYS A 441 -15.66 2.29 33.46
C LYS A 441 -15.24 1.34 34.57
N CYS A 442 -13.97 1.34 34.95
CA CYS A 442 -13.51 0.50 36.05
C CYS A 442 -14.01 1.08 37.39
N ASN A 443 -14.57 0.20 38.22
CA ASN A 443 -15.21 0.55 39.49
C ASN A 443 -14.19 1.04 40.52
N ARG A 444 -14.44 2.22 41.11
CA ARG A 444 -13.64 2.83 42.17
C ARG A 444 -14.45 2.78 43.48
N VAL A 445 -14.11 1.84 44.34
CA VAL A 445 -14.60 1.72 45.73
C VAL A 445 -13.46 2.12 46.66
N GLU A 446 -13.73 2.98 47.63
CA GLU A 446 -12.73 3.39 48.61
C GLU A 446 -12.52 2.31 49.68
N GLY A 447 -11.26 2.07 50.06
CA GLY A 447 -10.87 1.07 51.06
C GLY A 447 -10.10 -0.12 50.49
N ILE A 448 -9.33 -0.76 51.37
CA ILE A 448 -8.44 -1.89 51.07
C ILE A 448 -9.28 -3.17 50.93
N ASN A 449 -8.96 -4.02 49.95
CA ASN A 449 -9.66 -5.28 49.64
C ASN A 449 -11.16 -5.12 49.24
N GLN A 450 -11.62 -3.90 48.94
CA GLN A 450 -13.03 -3.57 48.62
C GLN A 450 -13.45 -3.88 47.16
N HIS A 451 -12.84 -4.89 46.52
CA HIS A 451 -13.14 -5.29 45.13
C HIS A 451 -13.03 -4.16 44.07
N SER A 452 -12.25 -3.12 44.35
CA SER A 452 -11.94 -2.06 43.41
C SER A 452 -11.31 -2.60 42.14
N THR A 453 -11.44 -1.86 41.03
CA THR A 453 -10.85 -2.23 39.74
C THR A 453 -10.29 -1.01 39.02
N PHE A 454 -9.26 -1.22 38.21
CA PHE A 454 -8.59 -0.16 37.46
C PHE A 454 -8.36 -0.56 36.00
N GLY A 455 -8.38 0.44 35.14
CA GLY A 455 -8.10 0.32 33.71
C GLY A 455 -6.63 0.58 33.40
N TYR A 456 -6.32 0.81 32.14
CA TYR A 456 -4.99 1.24 31.72
C TYR A 456 -4.85 2.77 31.84
N THR A 457 -3.62 3.26 31.92
CA THR A 457 -3.26 4.68 31.92
C THR A 457 -3.35 5.33 30.53
N THR A 458 -3.32 4.53 29.46
CA THR A 458 -3.37 4.97 28.07
C THR A 458 -4.65 4.52 27.36
N TYR A 459 -4.98 5.20 26.26
CA TYR A 459 -6.05 4.79 25.36
C TYR A 459 -5.82 3.35 24.85
N THR A 460 -6.79 2.47 25.07
CA THR A 460 -6.82 1.17 24.42
C THR A 460 -7.55 1.33 23.09
N ARG A 461 -6.81 1.29 21.98
CA ARG A 461 -7.34 1.32 20.60
C ARG A 461 -7.49 -0.10 20.05
N GLY A 462 -8.41 -0.27 19.10
CA GLY A 462 -8.76 -1.57 18.54
C GLY A 462 -9.67 -2.37 19.45
N LEU A 463 -10.48 -3.24 18.86
CA LEU A 463 -11.33 -4.18 19.59
C LEU A 463 -10.46 -5.33 20.12
N THR A 464 -9.92 -5.14 21.32
CA THR A 464 -9.01 -6.08 21.99
C THR A 464 -9.46 -6.33 23.42
N VAL A 465 -9.39 -7.58 23.88
CA VAL A 465 -9.81 -7.95 25.23
C VAL A 465 -8.78 -7.45 26.24
N ARG A 466 -9.14 -6.38 26.94
CA ARG A 466 -8.35 -5.72 27.99
C ARG A 466 -9.27 -5.31 29.15
N PRO A 467 -9.80 -6.28 29.93
CA PRO A 467 -10.73 -5.99 31.02
C PRO A 467 -10.08 -5.18 32.14
N CYS A 468 -10.91 -4.56 32.99
CA CYS A 468 -10.45 -3.93 34.22
C CYS A 468 -9.75 -4.96 35.11
N ARG A 469 -8.61 -4.57 35.69
CA ARG A 469 -7.83 -5.41 36.63
C ARG A 469 -8.36 -5.19 38.04
N ARG A 470 -8.36 -6.23 38.88
CA ARG A 470 -8.68 -6.08 40.31
C ARG A 470 -7.58 -5.29 41.02
N CYS A 471 -8.01 -4.37 41.89
CA CYS A 471 -7.18 -3.62 42.82
C CYS A 471 -7.50 -4.13 44.24
N ALA A 472 -6.52 -4.76 44.88
CA ALA A 472 -6.62 -5.16 46.28
C ALA A 472 -6.17 -4.04 47.23
N GLY A 473 -5.36 -3.11 46.74
CA GLY A 473 -5.00 -1.87 47.43
C GLY A 473 -6.04 -0.77 47.22
N VAL A 474 -5.58 0.48 47.18
CA VAL A 474 -6.40 1.67 46.93
C VAL A 474 -6.35 2.04 45.44
N PRO A 475 -7.49 2.28 44.76
CA PRO A 475 -7.51 2.70 43.37
C PRO A 475 -6.95 4.13 43.21
N ILE A 476 -5.93 4.31 42.38
CA ILE A 476 -5.29 5.60 42.12
C ILE A 476 -5.51 6.11 40.70
N GLY A 477 -5.33 7.42 40.53
CA GLY A 477 -5.50 8.13 39.26
C GLY A 477 -6.94 8.15 38.75
N SER A 478 -7.26 9.13 37.91
CA SER A 478 -8.60 9.32 37.35
C SER A 478 -8.49 9.58 35.86
N GLY A 479 -9.06 8.69 35.05
CA GLY A 479 -9.22 8.92 33.62
C GLY A 479 -10.27 10.00 33.31
N PRO A 480 -10.40 10.42 32.03
CA PRO A 480 -11.32 11.50 31.63
C PRO A 480 -12.79 11.29 32.01
N ILE A 481 -13.23 10.03 32.19
CA ILE A 481 -14.59 9.68 32.63
C ILE A 481 -14.64 9.27 34.12
N GLY A 482 -13.60 9.58 34.90
CA GLY A 482 -13.47 9.33 36.33
C GLY A 482 -13.30 7.86 36.73
N GLY A 483 -12.83 6.99 35.83
CA GLY A 483 -12.45 5.60 36.16
C GLY A 483 -11.02 5.54 36.72
N ALA A 484 -10.73 4.58 37.60
CA ALA A 484 -9.40 4.43 38.20
C ALA A 484 -8.38 3.93 37.15
N THR A 485 -7.21 4.58 37.06
CA THR A 485 -6.17 4.27 36.05
C THR A 485 -4.99 3.45 36.59
N GLY A 486 -4.89 3.29 37.91
CA GLY A 486 -3.86 2.50 38.59
C GLY A 486 -4.36 1.95 39.92
N CYS A 487 -3.49 1.23 40.63
CA CYS A 487 -3.74 0.72 41.97
C CYS A 487 -2.47 0.85 42.80
N ALA A 488 -2.59 1.36 44.03
CA ALA A 488 -1.46 1.50 44.95
C ALA A 488 -1.70 0.69 46.23
N ILE A 489 -0.62 0.15 46.79
CA ILE A 489 -0.61 -0.37 48.16
C ILE A 489 -0.44 0.85 49.09
N PRO A 490 -1.29 1.06 50.10
CA PRO A 490 -1.07 2.12 51.09
C PRO A 490 0.16 1.82 51.95
N ALA A 491 0.82 2.87 52.47
CA ALA A 491 1.98 2.72 53.36
C ALA A 491 1.64 1.86 54.59
N GLY A 492 2.58 1.04 55.03
CA GLY A 492 2.38 0.06 56.09
C GLY A 492 1.73 -1.27 55.64
N TYR A 493 1.43 -1.44 54.36
CA TYR A 493 0.83 -2.66 53.83
C TYR A 493 1.70 -3.33 52.76
N ALA A 494 1.49 -4.64 52.56
CA ALA A 494 2.13 -5.47 51.56
C ALA A 494 1.10 -6.30 50.77
N ALA A 495 1.40 -6.62 49.51
CA ALA A 495 0.54 -7.45 48.67
C ALA A 495 0.81 -8.94 48.89
N VAL A 496 -0.26 -9.74 48.90
CA VAL A 496 -0.22 -11.19 49.12
C VAL A 496 -0.74 -11.94 47.88
N GLY A 497 -0.01 -12.97 47.46
CA GLY A 497 -0.39 -13.82 46.34
C GLY A 497 -1.50 -14.81 46.67
N TYR A 498 -2.07 -15.47 45.65
CA TYR A 498 -3.06 -16.54 45.86
C TYR A 498 -2.51 -17.75 46.65
N ASN A 499 -1.20 -17.94 46.64
CA ASN A 499 -0.46 -18.92 47.44
C ASN A 499 -0.20 -18.49 48.89
N GLY A 500 -0.62 -17.29 49.31
CA GLY A 500 -0.42 -16.77 50.66
C GLY A 500 0.96 -16.14 50.93
N SER A 501 1.89 -16.14 49.97
CA SER A 501 3.18 -15.46 50.14
C SER A 501 3.07 -13.96 49.87
N VAL A 502 3.76 -13.15 50.67
CA VAL A 502 3.99 -11.73 50.38
C VAL A 502 4.90 -11.60 49.15
N PHE A 503 4.67 -10.60 48.31
CA PHE A 503 5.56 -10.27 47.19
C PHE A 503 6.77 -9.46 47.69
N PHE A 504 7.98 -9.93 47.38
CA PHE A 504 9.25 -9.31 47.78
C PHE A 504 10.21 -9.04 46.59
N SER A 505 9.77 -9.24 45.34
CA SER A 505 10.66 -9.32 44.19
C SER A 505 10.17 -8.57 42.95
N THR A 506 11.11 -8.28 42.05
CA THR A 506 10.92 -7.64 40.73
C THR A 506 10.20 -8.57 39.74
N GLY A 507 8.92 -8.81 39.99
CA GLY A 507 8.03 -9.62 39.14
C GLY A 507 6.55 -9.40 39.43
N PHE A 508 6.22 -8.24 40.03
CA PHE A 508 4.90 -7.95 40.55
C PHE A 508 3.86 -7.71 39.43
N VAL A 509 2.71 -8.37 39.54
CA VAL A 509 1.57 -8.20 38.63
C VAL A 509 0.29 -8.24 39.44
N TRP A 510 -0.50 -7.16 39.41
CA TRP A 510 -1.79 -7.03 40.12
C TRP A 510 -2.75 -8.21 39.91
N ALA A 511 -2.70 -8.89 38.75
CA ALA A 511 -3.50 -10.09 38.47
C ALA A 511 -3.18 -11.31 39.37
N ARG A 512 -2.00 -11.35 40.01
CA ARG A 512 -1.58 -12.42 40.94
C ARG A 512 -1.85 -12.08 42.41
N VAL A 513 -2.29 -10.86 42.71
CA VAL A 513 -2.59 -10.40 44.07
C VAL A 513 -3.99 -10.88 44.46
N LYS A 514 -4.10 -11.53 45.62
CA LYS A 514 -5.38 -11.97 46.20
C LYS A 514 -5.95 -10.88 47.10
N ASN A 515 -5.12 -10.36 47.99
CA ASN A 515 -5.45 -9.33 48.98
C ASN A 515 -4.18 -8.56 49.39
N VAL A 516 -4.39 -7.47 50.13
CA VAL A 516 -3.35 -6.67 50.78
C VAL A 516 -3.48 -6.82 52.30
N THR A 517 -2.35 -6.99 52.99
CA THR A 517 -2.25 -7.19 54.44
C THR A 517 -1.23 -6.20 55.03
N LEU A 518 -1.14 -6.10 56.37
CA LEU A 518 -0.08 -5.31 57.01
C LEU A 518 1.32 -5.81 56.60
N CYS A 519 2.29 -4.89 56.55
CA CYS A 519 3.69 -5.17 56.25
C CYS A 519 4.28 -6.15 57.30
N PRO A 520 4.96 -7.24 56.92
CA PRO A 520 5.51 -8.21 57.88
C PRO A 520 6.53 -7.61 58.87
N THR A 521 6.68 -8.25 60.04
CA THR A 521 7.75 -7.91 60.98
C THR A 521 9.13 -8.13 60.38
N GLY A 522 10.08 -7.24 60.70
CA GLY A 522 11.42 -7.21 60.09
C GLY A 522 11.48 -6.48 58.73
N PHE A 523 10.35 -6.00 58.21
CA PHE A 523 10.25 -5.23 56.98
C PHE A 523 9.50 -3.92 57.21
N TYR A 524 9.71 -2.94 56.32
CA TYR A 524 8.91 -1.72 56.18
C TYR A 524 8.41 -1.57 54.74
N CYS A 525 7.25 -0.93 54.57
CA CYS A 525 6.55 -0.84 53.30
C CYS A 525 6.07 0.61 53.07
N VAL A 526 6.79 1.39 52.26
CA VAL A 526 6.44 2.79 51.95
C VAL A 526 5.15 2.95 51.13
N GLY A 527 4.67 1.88 50.51
CA GLY A 527 3.50 1.91 49.64
C GLY A 527 3.79 2.51 48.26
N GLY A 528 2.76 2.62 47.43
CA GLY A 528 2.85 3.02 46.02
C GLY A 528 2.34 1.94 45.05
N ASP A 529 2.52 2.12 43.75
CA ASP A 529 2.22 1.07 42.74
C ASP A 529 3.49 0.25 42.44
N PRO A 530 3.58 -1.02 42.90
CA PRO A 530 4.79 -1.82 42.75
C PRO A 530 5.05 -2.32 41.32
N THR A 531 4.23 -1.93 40.35
CA THR A 531 4.50 -2.12 38.92
C THR A 531 5.34 -0.98 38.31
N THR A 532 5.36 0.21 38.92
CA THR A 532 6.09 1.39 38.44
C THR A 532 7.16 1.87 39.40
N ASP A 533 7.02 1.58 40.70
CA ASP A 533 7.97 1.96 41.74
C ASP A 533 8.51 0.70 42.45
N ALA A 534 9.83 0.51 42.40
CA ALA A 534 10.49 -0.59 43.09
C ALA A 534 10.53 -0.39 44.62
N ALA A 535 10.45 0.86 45.11
CA ALA A 535 10.40 1.16 46.53
C ALA A 535 9.07 0.74 47.18
N ALA A 536 7.99 0.59 46.39
CA ALA A 536 6.69 0.11 46.88
C ALA A 536 6.66 -1.40 47.24
N GLN A 537 7.78 -2.11 47.13
CA GLN A 537 7.96 -3.48 47.63
C GLN A 537 8.39 -3.44 49.12
N PRO A 538 8.16 -4.52 49.91
CA PRO A 538 8.64 -4.60 51.28
C PRO A 538 10.18 -4.59 51.33
N ALA A 539 10.74 -3.59 52.02
CA ALA A 539 12.17 -3.46 52.24
C ALA A 539 12.54 -4.04 53.62
N ALA A 540 13.62 -4.81 53.69
CA ALA A 540 14.11 -5.36 54.96
C ALA A 540 14.66 -4.22 55.86
N CYS A 541 14.47 -4.35 57.17
CA CYS A 541 15.20 -3.54 58.14
C CYS A 541 16.71 -3.81 58.04
N GLY A 542 17.52 -2.80 58.39
CA GLY A 542 18.99 -2.91 58.37
C GLY A 542 19.52 -3.91 59.39
N THR A 543 20.80 -4.28 59.26
CA THR A 543 21.46 -5.21 60.18
C THR A 543 21.37 -4.71 61.63
N GLY A 544 20.73 -5.50 62.50
CA GLY A 544 20.54 -5.16 63.92
C GLY A 544 19.28 -4.35 64.24
N THR A 545 18.43 -4.03 63.25
CA THR A 545 17.13 -3.37 63.47
C THR A 545 15.95 -4.26 63.05
N THR A 546 14.79 -4.08 63.69
CA THR A 546 13.55 -4.78 63.37
C THR A 546 12.32 -3.94 63.74
N THR A 547 11.19 -4.28 63.14
CA THR A 547 9.87 -3.75 63.55
C THR A 547 9.26 -4.69 64.60
N ALA A 548 8.77 -4.12 65.70
CA ALA A 548 8.19 -4.89 66.82
C ALA A 548 6.75 -5.38 66.54
N VAL A 549 6.08 -4.77 65.57
CA VAL A 549 4.72 -5.10 65.12
C VAL A 549 4.67 -5.06 63.59
N ALA A 550 3.72 -5.80 63.01
CA ALA A 550 3.40 -5.67 61.59
C ALA A 550 2.79 -4.30 61.29
N GLY A 551 3.04 -3.76 60.10
CA GLY A 551 2.45 -2.50 59.65
C GLY A 551 3.40 -1.33 59.43
N ALA A 552 4.71 -1.53 59.49
CA ALA A 552 5.67 -0.44 59.38
C ALA A 552 5.66 0.24 57.99
N SER A 553 5.56 1.55 57.98
CA SER A 553 5.47 2.42 56.80
C SER A 553 6.81 2.87 56.26
N ASP A 554 7.86 2.92 57.08
CA ASP A 554 9.14 3.53 56.70
C ASP A 554 10.30 3.00 57.55
N ALA A 555 11.53 3.32 57.12
CA ALA A 555 12.74 2.86 57.76
C ALA A 555 12.97 3.41 59.18
N SER A 556 12.33 4.54 59.57
CA SER A 556 12.48 5.09 60.93
C SER A 556 11.80 4.24 62.00
N GLN A 557 10.88 3.37 61.59
CA GLN A 557 10.19 2.40 62.45
C GLN A 557 10.96 1.08 62.61
N CYS A 558 12.09 0.90 61.91
CA CYS A 558 13.05 -0.17 62.16
C CYS A 558 13.92 0.20 63.37
N ASN A 559 13.45 -0.14 64.57
CA ASN A 559 14.19 0.11 65.81
C ASN A 559 15.36 -0.87 65.95
N ALA A 560 16.48 -0.42 66.51
CA ALA A 560 17.52 -1.33 66.99
C ALA A 560 16.94 -2.31 68.02
N CYS A 561 17.48 -3.53 68.08
CA CYS A 561 17.27 -4.36 69.26
C CYS A 561 17.72 -3.55 70.49
N ILE A 562 16.82 -3.35 71.45
CA ILE A 562 16.95 -2.34 72.52
C ILE A 562 18.19 -2.59 73.40
N ASP A 563 18.65 -3.84 73.45
CA ASP A 563 19.83 -4.28 74.20
C ASP A 563 21.06 -4.41 73.29
N ALA A 564 22.20 -3.84 73.70
CA ALA A 564 23.47 -3.93 72.98
C ALA A 564 24.02 -5.38 72.87
N ASN A 565 23.55 -6.27 73.74
CA ASN A 565 23.89 -7.70 73.76
C ASN A 565 22.85 -8.57 73.01
N ALA A 566 21.89 -7.96 72.33
CA ALA A 566 21.00 -8.65 71.39
C ALA A 566 21.56 -8.62 69.95
N GLU A 567 21.16 -9.62 69.16
CA GLU A 567 21.43 -9.75 67.73
C GLU A 567 20.18 -10.27 67.00
N TYR A 568 20.03 -9.92 65.73
CA TYR A 568 18.86 -10.30 64.94
C TYR A 568 19.08 -11.66 64.26
N THR A 569 18.44 -12.71 64.79
CA THR A 569 18.56 -14.08 64.27
C THR A 569 17.21 -14.77 64.20
N GLY A 570 16.89 -15.37 63.05
CA GLY A 570 15.64 -16.12 62.85
C GLY A 570 14.36 -15.29 62.88
N GLY A 571 14.41 -14.01 62.49
CA GLY A 571 13.23 -13.13 62.38
C GLY A 571 12.85 -12.36 63.66
N SER A 572 13.68 -12.41 64.71
CA SER A 572 13.46 -11.70 65.97
C SER A 572 14.80 -11.28 66.61
N CYS A 573 14.75 -10.33 67.55
CA CYS A 573 15.88 -10.03 68.42
C CYS A 573 16.08 -11.18 69.42
N ARG A 574 17.27 -11.76 69.43
CA ARG A 574 17.70 -12.79 70.38
C ARG A 574 18.98 -12.34 71.08
N CYS A 575 19.25 -12.84 72.27
CA CYS A 575 20.52 -12.53 72.93
C CYS A 575 21.69 -13.23 72.24
N LYS A 576 22.82 -12.51 72.12
CA LYS A 576 24.09 -13.04 71.62
C LYS A 576 24.55 -14.23 72.46
N ALA A 577 25.41 -15.08 71.90
CA ALA A 577 26.05 -16.13 72.68
C ALA A 577 26.76 -15.52 73.92
N GLY A 578 26.62 -16.19 75.06
CA GLY A 578 27.00 -15.67 76.38
C GLY A 578 25.90 -14.95 77.17
N TYR A 579 24.75 -14.65 76.54
CA TYR A 579 23.66 -13.88 77.16
C TYR A 579 22.31 -14.60 77.06
N ILE A 580 21.44 -14.40 78.04
CA ILE A 580 20.06 -14.91 78.09
C ILE A 580 19.05 -13.78 78.27
N ALA A 581 17.84 -13.96 77.76
CA ALA A 581 16.78 -12.96 77.87
C ALA A 581 16.09 -13.03 79.26
N VAL A 582 16.29 -12.01 80.08
CA VAL A 582 15.63 -11.82 81.39
C VAL A 582 14.86 -10.52 81.34
N ASN A 583 13.53 -10.57 81.49
CA ASN A 583 12.64 -9.39 81.40
C ASN A 583 12.87 -8.52 80.14
N SER A 584 13.10 -9.17 78.99
CA SER A 584 13.43 -8.52 77.70
C SER A 584 14.77 -7.78 77.64
N VAL A 585 15.66 -7.99 78.62
CA VAL A 585 17.05 -7.50 78.67
C VAL A 585 18.00 -8.68 78.56
N CYS A 586 19.07 -8.56 77.78
CA CYS A 586 20.06 -9.62 77.58
C CYS A 586 21.09 -9.59 78.70
N THR A 587 20.90 -10.49 79.67
CA THR A 587 21.75 -10.62 80.86
C THR A 587 22.86 -11.62 80.59
N ALA A 588 24.10 -11.26 80.93
CA ALA A 588 25.26 -12.14 80.79
C ALA A 588 25.10 -13.39 81.66
N CYS A 589 25.50 -14.55 81.15
CA CYS A 589 25.67 -15.73 81.99
C CYS A 589 26.80 -15.51 82.99
N ALA A 590 26.53 -15.91 84.24
CA ALA A 590 27.52 -15.92 85.30
C ALA A 590 28.67 -16.89 84.97
N GLU A 591 29.82 -16.65 85.61
CA GLU A 591 30.98 -17.52 85.53
C GLU A 591 30.62 -18.98 85.85
N GLY A 592 31.31 -19.93 85.23
CA GLY A 592 30.97 -21.34 85.29
C GLY A 592 29.77 -21.78 84.45
N SER A 593 29.11 -20.87 83.73
CA SER A 593 28.02 -21.18 82.82
C SER A 593 28.18 -20.52 81.45
N TYR A 594 27.54 -21.10 80.43
CA TYR A 594 27.56 -20.60 79.05
C TYR A 594 26.15 -20.51 78.45
N ALA A 595 26.02 -19.75 77.36
CA ALA A 595 24.82 -19.71 76.54
C ALA A 595 25.16 -19.70 75.05
N ALA A 596 24.52 -20.58 74.27
CA ALA A 596 24.49 -20.45 72.82
C ALA A 596 23.61 -19.25 72.41
N ALA A 597 23.81 -18.72 71.19
CA ALA A 597 23.01 -17.62 70.67
C ALA A 597 21.50 -17.95 70.71
N GLY A 598 20.72 -17.09 71.36
CA GLY A 598 19.28 -17.28 71.55
C GLY A 598 18.88 -18.33 72.60
N ALA A 599 19.78 -18.73 73.51
CA ALA A 599 19.42 -19.57 74.65
C ALA A 599 18.49 -18.84 75.64
N LEU A 600 17.60 -19.61 76.29
CA LEU A 600 16.65 -19.10 77.30
C LEU A 600 17.13 -19.34 78.75
N GLN A 601 18.20 -20.10 78.92
CA GLN A 601 18.79 -20.51 80.21
C GLN A 601 20.30 -20.62 80.04
N CYS A 602 21.07 -20.23 81.05
CA CYS A 602 22.51 -20.49 81.09
C CYS A 602 22.72 -21.97 81.44
N THR A 603 23.63 -22.63 80.72
CA THR A 603 24.00 -24.04 80.94
C THR A 603 25.29 -24.09 81.75
N GLN A 604 25.29 -24.78 82.89
CA GLN A 604 26.48 -24.92 83.74
C GLN A 604 27.54 -25.79 83.05
N CYS A 605 28.82 -25.44 83.20
CA CYS A 605 29.92 -26.26 82.72
C CYS A 605 30.10 -27.53 83.55
N ASN A 606 30.36 -28.65 82.87
CA ASN A 606 30.69 -29.91 83.52
C ASN A 606 32.05 -29.82 84.23
N ALA A 607 32.30 -30.72 85.18
CA ALA A 607 33.63 -30.86 85.79
C ALA A 607 34.69 -31.12 84.70
N GLY A 608 35.91 -30.60 84.90
CA GLY A 608 36.95 -30.59 83.88
C GLY A 608 36.83 -29.49 82.83
N GLN A 609 35.80 -28.64 82.94
CA GLN A 609 35.61 -27.46 82.11
C GLN A 609 35.42 -26.19 82.96
N TYR A 610 35.60 -25.03 82.33
CA TYR A 610 35.37 -23.72 82.93
C TYR A 610 34.71 -22.75 81.93
N ALA A 611 34.11 -21.69 82.46
CA ALA A 611 33.59 -20.58 81.65
C ALA A 611 33.80 -19.25 82.38
N ALA A 612 34.34 -18.26 81.68
CA ALA A 612 34.33 -16.87 82.13
C ALA A 612 32.92 -16.27 82.00
N GLN A 613 32.70 -15.10 82.60
CA GLN A 613 31.45 -14.34 82.43
C GLN A 613 31.14 -14.12 80.94
N ALA A 614 29.86 -14.25 80.56
CA ALA A 614 29.38 -14.15 79.17
C ALA A 614 30.03 -15.14 78.17
N SER A 615 30.41 -16.35 78.60
CA SER A 615 30.97 -17.36 77.69
C SER A 615 29.93 -17.95 76.73
N ALA A 616 30.31 -18.07 75.45
CA ALA A 616 29.52 -18.76 74.42
C ALA A 616 29.54 -20.30 74.53
N SER A 617 30.54 -20.85 75.23
CA SER A 617 30.80 -22.29 75.37
C SER A 617 31.78 -22.55 76.54
N CYS A 618 31.72 -23.73 77.15
CA CYS A 618 32.72 -24.16 78.13
C CYS A 618 34.06 -24.51 77.48
N LEU A 619 35.15 -24.13 78.14
CA LEU A 619 36.53 -24.46 77.77
C LEU A 619 37.04 -25.61 78.64
N ALA A 620 37.79 -26.56 78.08
CA ALA A 620 38.37 -27.66 78.85
C ALA A 620 39.59 -27.17 79.66
N CYS A 621 39.77 -27.73 80.86
CA CYS A 621 41.01 -27.57 81.61
C CYS A 621 42.17 -28.28 80.90
N ILE A 622 43.34 -27.63 80.86
CA ILE A 622 44.53 -28.12 80.14
C ILE A 622 45.71 -28.33 81.09
N GLY A 623 46.58 -29.28 80.75
CA GLY A 623 47.75 -29.61 81.55
C GLY A 623 47.39 -30.14 82.95
N ASN A 624 48.20 -29.80 83.95
CA ASN A 624 48.02 -30.27 85.33
C ASN A 624 47.04 -29.40 86.14
N THR A 625 45.86 -29.14 85.58
CA THR A 625 44.80 -28.32 86.19
C THR A 625 43.48 -29.08 86.27
N TYR A 626 42.58 -28.69 87.16
CA TYR A 626 41.28 -29.33 87.35
C TYR A 626 40.15 -28.33 87.63
N SER A 627 38.91 -28.77 87.45
CA SER A 627 37.73 -28.01 87.88
C SER A 627 36.55 -28.89 88.31
N GLY A 628 35.83 -28.43 89.33
CA GLY A 628 34.48 -28.91 89.63
C GLY A 628 33.45 -28.36 88.63
N SER A 629 32.22 -28.87 88.69
CA SER A 629 31.11 -28.36 87.87
C SER A 629 30.80 -26.90 88.19
N GLY A 630 30.67 -26.06 87.15
CA GLY A 630 30.42 -24.62 87.31
C GLY A 630 31.62 -23.78 87.75
N ALA A 631 32.85 -24.19 87.44
CA ALA A 631 34.03 -23.39 87.77
C ALA A 631 34.23 -22.19 86.83
N ALA A 632 34.62 -21.04 87.40
CA ALA A 632 35.03 -19.84 86.66
C ALA A 632 36.37 -20.01 85.93
N LEU A 633 37.27 -20.84 86.48
CA LEU A 633 38.63 -21.08 86.02
C LEU A 633 39.13 -22.43 86.54
N CYS A 634 40.14 -23.00 85.89
CA CYS A 634 40.79 -24.24 86.33
C CYS A 634 41.84 -23.96 87.41
N SER A 635 41.81 -24.73 88.49
CA SER A 635 42.81 -24.69 89.56
C SER A 635 43.99 -25.60 89.21
N SER A 636 45.22 -25.21 89.53
CA SER A 636 46.37 -26.12 89.42
C SER A 636 46.27 -27.25 90.44
N CYS A 637 46.74 -28.45 90.08
CA CYS A 637 46.90 -29.51 91.06
C CYS A 637 48.00 -29.16 92.08
N PRO A 638 47.83 -29.56 93.35
CA PRO A 638 48.82 -29.31 94.40
C PRO A 638 50.12 -30.06 94.12
N ALA A 639 51.18 -29.68 94.83
CA ALA A 639 52.48 -30.34 94.70
C ALA A 639 52.36 -31.86 94.94
N ASN A 640 53.07 -32.64 94.12
CA ASN A 640 53.02 -34.11 94.10
C ASN A 640 51.64 -34.71 93.75
N ALA A 641 50.79 -33.96 93.03
CA ALA A 641 49.55 -34.47 92.45
C ALA A 641 49.45 -34.22 90.94
N VAL A 642 48.73 -35.10 90.26
CA VAL A 642 48.40 -35.04 88.82
C VAL A 642 46.89 -34.97 88.60
N ALA A 643 46.44 -34.22 87.59
CA ALA A 643 45.04 -34.17 87.18
C ALA A 643 44.58 -35.55 86.66
N ILE A 644 43.40 -36.01 87.07
CA ILE A 644 42.83 -37.27 86.57
C ILE A 644 42.28 -37.12 85.14
N ALA A 645 41.96 -38.24 84.49
CA ALA A 645 41.41 -38.23 83.14
C ALA A 645 40.15 -37.35 83.05
N GLY A 646 40.16 -36.40 82.11
CA GLY A 646 39.11 -35.40 81.96
C GLY A 646 39.22 -34.19 82.90
N ASN A 647 40.32 -34.04 83.65
CA ASN A 647 40.65 -32.88 84.48
C ASN A 647 39.58 -32.53 85.54
N THR A 648 38.82 -33.52 86.00
CA THR A 648 37.70 -33.33 86.94
C THR A 648 38.14 -33.23 88.41
N ALA A 649 39.32 -33.76 88.74
CA ALA A 649 39.96 -33.71 90.06
C ALA A 649 41.49 -33.87 89.92
N CYS A 650 42.20 -33.78 91.04
CA CYS A 650 43.60 -34.22 91.15
C CYS A 650 43.69 -35.57 91.86
N GLN A 651 44.82 -36.26 91.69
CA GLN A 651 45.18 -37.49 92.38
C GLN A 651 46.66 -37.40 92.78
N CYS A 652 47.03 -37.92 93.96
CA CYS A 652 48.45 -37.95 94.35
C CYS A 652 49.27 -38.82 93.37
N SER A 653 50.48 -38.35 93.07
CA SER A 653 51.46 -39.06 92.26
C SER A 653 51.94 -40.34 92.96
N TYR A 654 52.45 -41.29 92.19
CA TYR A 654 53.07 -42.52 92.72
C TYR A 654 54.03 -42.24 93.89
N GLY A 655 53.95 -43.03 94.95
CA GLY A 655 54.74 -42.84 96.18
C GLY A 655 54.18 -41.80 97.17
N TYR A 656 53.02 -41.19 96.89
CA TYR A 656 52.35 -40.24 97.79
C TYR A 656 50.89 -40.63 98.08
N GLU A 657 50.46 -40.48 99.33
CA GLU A 657 49.09 -40.64 99.82
C GLU A 657 48.44 -39.30 100.17
N ALA A 658 47.11 -39.27 100.36
CA ALA A 658 46.41 -38.07 100.81
C ALA A 658 46.67 -37.84 102.31
N ALA A 659 47.06 -36.63 102.69
CA ALA A 659 47.32 -36.32 104.09
C ALA A 659 46.02 -36.39 104.92
N PRO A 660 46.08 -36.82 106.21
CA PRO A 660 44.90 -36.96 107.07
C PRO A 660 44.03 -35.71 107.11
N GLY A 661 42.74 -35.86 106.82
CA GLY A 661 41.77 -34.75 106.77
C GLY A 661 41.70 -34.01 105.43
N THR A 662 42.49 -34.39 104.43
CA THR A 662 42.35 -33.88 103.05
C THR A 662 41.66 -34.90 102.15
N SER A 663 40.95 -34.42 101.12
CA SER A 663 40.20 -35.27 100.19
C SER A 663 40.12 -34.68 98.79
N PHE A 664 40.20 -35.57 97.80
CA PHE A 664 39.95 -35.26 96.38
C PHE A 664 38.59 -34.61 96.15
N VAL A 665 37.58 -34.94 96.97
CA VAL A 665 36.19 -34.46 96.85
C VAL A 665 36.00 -33.05 97.45
N LEU A 666 36.90 -32.63 98.35
CA LEU A 666 36.82 -31.34 99.06
C LEU A 666 37.76 -30.28 98.48
N SER A 667 38.43 -30.57 97.35
CA SER A 667 39.38 -29.67 96.67
C SER A 667 40.53 -29.15 97.56
N ASN A 668 40.78 -29.80 98.70
CA ASN A 668 41.77 -29.41 99.72
C ASN A 668 42.95 -30.39 99.82
N LEU A 669 43.14 -31.23 98.79
CA LEU A 669 44.13 -32.29 98.73
C LEU A 669 45.55 -31.78 99.07
N THR A 670 46.23 -32.46 99.98
CA THR A 670 47.69 -32.39 100.10
C THR A 670 48.26 -33.80 100.06
N CYS A 671 49.41 -33.97 99.38
CA CYS A 671 50.00 -35.28 99.14
C CYS A 671 51.27 -35.47 99.98
N GLN A 672 51.25 -36.45 100.87
CA GLN A 672 52.37 -36.82 101.75
C GLN A 672 53.08 -38.06 101.19
N ALA A 673 54.42 -38.12 101.28
CA ALA A 673 55.17 -39.29 100.82
C ALA A 673 54.90 -40.52 101.71
N CYS A 674 54.81 -41.71 101.11
CA CYS A 674 54.79 -42.97 101.85
C CYS A 674 56.05 -43.13 102.71
N THR A 675 55.93 -43.79 103.86
CA THR A 675 57.06 -43.99 104.80
C THR A 675 57.22 -45.46 105.20
N GLY A 676 58.44 -45.86 105.55
CA GLY A 676 58.73 -47.24 105.99
C GLY A 676 58.72 -48.25 104.83
N SER A 677 57.96 -49.32 104.96
CA SER A 677 57.89 -50.43 103.96
C SER A 677 56.59 -50.42 103.14
N THR A 678 55.96 -49.26 102.99
CA THR A 678 54.71 -49.09 102.24
C THR A 678 54.94 -48.44 100.88
N TYR A 679 54.13 -48.82 99.90
CA TYR A 679 54.14 -48.30 98.53
C TYR A 679 52.73 -47.92 98.11
N THR A 680 52.63 -47.06 97.09
CA THR A 680 51.37 -46.81 96.40
C THR A 680 51.60 -46.72 94.89
N ALA A 681 50.86 -47.55 94.16
CA ALA A 681 50.69 -47.43 92.72
C ALA A 681 49.41 -46.62 92.45
N ASN A 682 49.44 -45.80 91.39
CA ASN A 682 48.39 -44.85 91.01
C ASN A 682 46.96 -45.27 91.40
N GLY A 683 46.29 -44.49 92.26
CA GLY A 683 44.84 -44.57 92.45
C GLY A 683 44.33 -45.07 93.81
N VAL A 684 45.14 -45.08 94.86
CA VAL A 684 44.69 -45.40 96.24
C VAL A 684 45.01 -44.26 97.22
N ALA A 685 44.09 -44.05 98.18
CA ALA A 685 44.16 -42.95 99.14
C ALA A 685 45.20 -43.15 100.25
N GLU A 686 45.74 -44.36 100.40
CA GLU A 686 46.57 -44.82 101.52
C GLU A 686 47.74 -45.68 101.01
N CYS A 687 48.91 -45.59 101.64
CA CYS A 687 50.09 -46.39 101.30
C CYS A 687 49.98 -47.84 101.85
N THR A 688 50.13 -48.83 100.97
CA THR A 688 49.99 -50.26 101.30
C THR A 688 51.33 -50.94 101.59
N ALA A 689 51.40 -51.86 102.56
CA ALA A 689 52.64 -52.58 102.87
C ALA A 689 53.06 -53.57 101.76
N CYS A 690 54.35 -53.68 101.49
CA CYS A 690 54.88 -54.67 100.55
C CYS A 690 54.58 -56.12 100.99
N PRO A 691 54.20 -57.04 100.08
CA PRO A 691 54.03 -58.46 100.38
C PRO A 691 55.30 -59.11 100.94
N ALA A 692 55.13 -60.19 101.73
CA ALA A 692 56.24 -60.92 102.33
C ALA A 692 57.31 -61.33 101.30
N HIS A 693 58.58 -61.16 101.68
CA HIS A 693 59.78 -61.36 100.83
C HIS A 693 60.00 -60.33 99.71
N THR A 694 59.26 -59.22 99.67
CA THR A 694 59.57 -58.07 98.80
C THR A 694 60.03 -56.84 99.60
N THR A 695 60.87 -56.01 99.00
CA THR A 695 61.33 -54.73 99.55
C THR A 695 60.80 -53.57 98.72
N VAL A 696 60.38 -52.48 99.38
CA VAL A 696 59.89 -51.27 98.69
C VAL A 696 60.99 -50.61 97.85
N LEU A 697 60.61 -50.09 96.67
CA LEU A 697 61.48 -49.25 95.84
C LEU A 697 61.79 -47.92 96.55
N SER A 698 62.96 -47.33 96.28
CA SER A 698 63.41 -46.09 96.95
C SER A 698 62.52 -44.85 96.74
N ASN A 699 61.64 -44.90 95.73
CA ASN A 699 60.65 -43.88 95.41
C ASN A 699 59.22 -44.27 95.87
N HIS A 700 59.05 -45.38 96.60
CA HIS A 700 57.77 -45.90 97.11
C HIS A 700 56.69 -46.18 96.04
N THR A 701 57.07 -46.34 94.77
CA THR A 701 56.12 -46.58 93.67
C THR A 701 55.82 -48.06 93.39
N GLY A 702 56.39 -48.99 94.17
CA GLY A 702 56.31 -50.43 93.97
C GLY A 702 57.20 -51.23 94.93
N CYS A 703 57.17 -52.57 94.81
CA CYS A 703 58.01 -53.50 95.57
C CYS A 703 58.79 -54.41 94.62
N ASP A 704 59.97 -54.87 95.06
CA ASP A 704 60.89 -55.74 94.30
C ASP A 704 61.38 -56.93 95.15
N PHE A 705 61.78 -58.04 94.50
CA PHE A 705 62.04 -59.33 95.14
C PHE A 705 63.56 -59.61 95.27
N ARG A 706 64.12 -59.63 96.49
CA ARG A 706 65.54 -59.96 96.70
C ARG A 706 65.79 -61.47 96.82
N GLN A 707 66.56 -62.04 95.90
CA GLN A 707 67.20 -63.35 96.08
C GLN A 707 68.61 -63.20 96.66
N HIS A 708 68.90 -63.81 97.82
CA HIS A 708 70.27 -64.12 98.28
C HIS A 708 70.24 -65.50 99.00
N CYS A 709 70.92 -66.51 98.43
CA CYS A 709 71.10 -67.83 99.07
C CYS A 709 72.26 -67.80 100.08
N VAL A 710 72.25 -68.66 101.09
CA VAL A 710 73.29 -68.71 102.14
C VAL A 710 74.11 -70.01 102.08
N SER A 711 75.43 -69.82 101.91
CA SER A 711 76.62 -70.70 101.97
C SER A 711 76.52 -72.21 102.31
N MET A 712 77.42 -72.98 101.66
CA MET A 712 78.11 -74.15 102.23
C MET A 712 79.64 -74.01 102.08
N GLN A 713 80.40 -74.67 102.95
CA GLN A 713 81.86 -74.55 103.08
C GLN A 713 82.56 -75.92 102.89
N LEU A 714 83.85 -75.87 102.49
CA LEU A 714 84.85 -76.96 102.42
C LEU A 714 84.71 -78.03 101.30
N TRP A 715 85.72 -78.10 100.43
CA TRP A 715 86.74 -79.18 100.39
C TRP A 715 87.95 -78.72 99.54
N LEU A 716 89.17 -78.94 100.07
CA LEU A 716 90.50 -78.49 99.58
C LEU A 716 90.75 -76.97 99.59
#